data_AF-A0A6V8N1Y7-F1
#
_entry.id   AF-A0A6V8N1Y7-F1
#
_cell.length_a   1.000
_cell.length_b   1.000
_cell.length_c   1.000
_cell.angle_alpha   90.00
_cell.angle_beta   90.00
_cell.angle_gamma   90.00
#
_symmetry.space_group_name_H-M   'P 1'
#
loop_
_entity.id
_entity.type
_entity.pdbx_description
1 polymer ?
#
loop_
_entity_poly.entity_id
_entity_poly.type
_entity_poly.pdbx_seq_one_letter_code
_entity_poly.pdbx_strand_id
1 'polypeptide(L)'
;MLRKTLAVLAATAVISGALSWAATSFQLQTKLNTAGGTLQVRNNAVQTVAGTTVYSNFTTAAPVPVRVTANPGYKITSVTKSGVAQVIGNYTTHYYTTVKKSDGSVQSLVAGFTIQKYTVTGIASGPGTVSPASTAIAYGGNATLTASPNAGAVLTSVTGGTATVSGSPVVYPCSTPATITVTNVTSPRTVQAVFAAVGANAGENQTAMIVTKVTLRGTLQGGGTFTWVQESGPAVTLVGAGTLNPEFTPMTLGTYVFRLTQYLNGLAVATSTTQVKVVDSLISSMRTDCNGCHGPTGIYPTPQAFISWSSSNHKYLGVSCVSCHTTGAMPTPVNPTTVDSSSFVNLNASAGPVGGYFCAACHTDSIFAGYDRSMHKVKGVTCTACHKGGPHLPEAEPGVCQECHYNGLGIVPNHTVDIGPNVICISCHNPHSSFAAVQGDLETLHYGNMTTGAYPATYVTSRSACTDCHFSTVTNQAIRQAWYTSGHAKGSAPAYSTYDFKTMDGCVQCHTTTGFVNYSTGKVTTAWGVASDKTKEMVTCRACHIDIVTGALRTVQPAKPFSNEPTYVNPSVGQSNLCMTCHSGTNTGQVITTQLQANADFTNMAFIQPHYATAAAAMYAKGGYHFPGRNYDLGATHSNLGNTNAKGPCVSCHRNGTYGHSFRSGVSTLCTTCHGANMPEEQRQLARDSFVSLLEVLRAQLAAKGFIYTDKAPHFAQRNWGSGQQGANVMGAAFNYALLMRELGSFGHNPRYSKQLAMDSIDILDNGVIDDSVTTEAVPTLRDAGAISQAVADSVIAYKARNLCITCHGGSASTPSPMATNQHATHITSVYGPGAYLGSEYTVCQACHVGTTATHNNGSPDLKSGDGSLCMGCHAGQLVDWKTTSRIECTVCHAQNPAQLPNGTQAPYKAYFGSKGHGRFAVSNQCTVCHDRNATHITGTLGDSKRLLMNNDNLLCASCHSNASVVSARFLNISTHRAKDGSTIACRECHDTHGTGNLSMIRGEIRGFNIYFTDRVNTLVESTTNRGLCQVCHTKTNYYRAGVPEGSHFTSGCLDCHTHTSSGGAFKPIGGGCDSCHGYPPAPKNTATAFGSYANWANARFEDYSGGGGAHLVAAHISPFAKPEEGWTNCTACHNGGATGMTPYHRMVTPVKEHIENLTVLVDNSLRFANSFTVYTGASLTSVPGANKTGSCFNIACHMSPSARWSTER
;
A
#
# COMPACT_ATOMS: atom_id res chain seq x y z
N MET A 1 21.93 102.98 38.28
CA MET A 1 21.47 102.77 36.88
C MET A 1 22.34 101.78 36.09
N LEU A 2 22.96 100.76 36.71
CA LEU A 2 23.78 99.76 35.97
C LEU A 2 23.31 98.29 36.10
N ARG A 3 22.24 98.02 36.86
CA ARG A 3 21.68 96.67 37.05
C ARG A 3 20.47 96.34 36.17
N LYS A 4 19.91 97.31 35.44
CA LYS A 4 18.73 97.11 34.57
C LYS A 4 19.08 96.91 33.09
N THR A 5 20.31 97.21 32.67
CA THR A 5 20.74 97.14 31.27
C THR A 5 21.42 95.82 30.89
N LEU A 6 22.04 95.09 31.84
CA LEU A 6 22.60 93.75 31.56
C LEU A 6 21.54 92.64 31.52
N ALA A 7 20.38 92.80 32.17
CA ALA A 7 19.31 91.82 32.14
C ALA A 7 18.57 91.76 30.79
N VAL A 8 18.63 92.85 30.00
CA VAL A 8 17.92 92.95 28.71
C VAL A 8 18.75 92.37 27.56
N LEU A 9 20.09 92.43 27.61
CA LEU A 9 20.95 91.79 26.61
C LEU A 9 21.06 90.27 26.78
N ALA A 10 21.04 89.74 28.01
CA ALA A 10 20.98 88.30 28.24
C ALA A 10 19.63 87.69 27.81
N ALA A 11 18.54 88.47 27.85
CA ALA A 11 17.23 88.02 27.40
C ALA A 11 17.07 88.00 25.87
N THR A 12 17.81 88.84 25.11
CA THR A 12 17.71 88.89 23.65
C THR A 12 18.56 87.83 22.92
N ALA A 13 19.63 87.32 23.55
CA ALA A 13 20.39 86.17 23.04
C ALA A 13 19.67 84.82 23.26
N VAL A 14 18.80 84.71 24.28
CA VAL A 14 18.00 83.50 24.53
C VAL A 14 16.76 83.45 23.63
N ILE A 15 16.22 84.59 23.20
CA ILE A 15 15.05 84.65 22.31
C ILE A 15 15.42 84.39 20.83
N SER A 16 16.65 84.64 20.41
CA SER A 16 17.14 84.28 19.06
C SER A 16 17.53 82.81 18.91
N GLY A 17 17.71 82.06 20.01
CA GLY A 17 17.85 80.60 20.02
C GLY A 17 16.53 79.82 20.10
N ALA A 18 15.42 80.49 20.47
CA ALA A 18 14.11 79.87 20.65
C ALA A 18 13.13 80.09 19.48
N LEU A 19 13.48 80.93 18.49
CA LEU A 19 12.63 81.24 17.32
C LEU A 19 12.92 80.40 16.07
N SER A 20 13.81 79.42 16.12
CA SER A 20 14.01 78.46 15.01
C SER A 20 13.21 77.16 15.15
N TRP A 21 12.46 76.98 16.25
CA TRP A 21 11.43 75.93 16.33
C TRP A 21 10.08 76.50 15.87
N ALA A 22 10.01 76.96 14.62
CA ALA A 22 8.76 76.83 13.90
C ALA A 22 8.37 75.36 14.03
N ALA A 23 7.27 75.07 14.74
CA ALA A 23 6.69 73.74 14.82
C ALA A 23 6.34 73.32 13.39
N THR A 24 7.33 72.79 12.68
CA THR A 24 7.25 72.51 11.26
C THR A 24 6.39 71.27 11.17
N SER A 25 5.11 71.49 10.94
CA SER A 25 4.13 70.44 10.72
C SER A 25 4.43 69.77 9.38
N PHE A 26 4.11 68.48 9.28
CA PHE A 26 4.01 67.81 7.99
C PHE A 26 2.63 67.17 7.85
N GLN A 27 2.14 67.10 6.62
CA GLN A 27 0.82 66.57 6.30
C GLN A 27 0.96 65.18 5.67
N LEU A 28 0.15 64.22 6.13
CA LEU A 28 -0.04 62.91 5.52
C LEU A 28 -1.44 62.83 4.91
N GLN A 29 -1.49 62.50 3.62
CA GLN A 29 -2.71 62.29 2.84
C GLN A 29 -2.93 60.79 2.65
N THR A 30 -3.99 60.22 3.19
CA THR A 30 -4.28 58.79 3.03
C THR A 30 -5.52 58.57 2.19
N LYS A 31 -5.48 57.58 1.28
CA LYS A 31 -6.60 57.25 0.41
C LYS A 31 -6.73 55.74 0.20
N LEU A 32 -7.95 55.22 0.33
CA LEU A 32 -8.30 53.92 -0.22
C LEU A 32 -8.71 54.12 -1.69
N ASN A 33 -7.98 53.55 -2.63
CA ASN A 33 -8.24 53.70 -4.06
C ASN A 33 -9.41 52.84 -4.53
N THR A 34 -9.56 51.64 -3.96
CA THR A 34 -10.69 50.74 -4.20
C THR A 34 -11.26 50.27 -2.87
N ALA A 35 -12.52 49.84 -2.87
CA ALA A 35 -13.15 49.21 -1.70
C ALA A 35 -12.58 47.80 -1.48
N GLY A 36 -12.59 47.32 -0.22
CA GLY A 36 -12.10 45.97 0.12
C GLY A 36 -11.11 45.90 1.29
N GLY A 37 -10.93 46.98 2.04
CA GLY A 37 -10.05 47.01 3.20
C GLY A 37 -10.16 48.29 3.99
N THR A 38 -9.25 48.47 4.93
CA THR A 38 -9.17 49.62 5.82
C THR A 38 -7.76 50.16 5.89
N LEU A 39 -7.64 51.44 6.26
CA LEU A 39 -6.36 52.12 6.46
C LEU A 39 -6.44 52.93 7.75
N GLN A 40 -5.45 52.75 8.63
CA GLN A 40 -5.39 53.45 9.91
C GLN A 40 -4.03 54.12 10.11
N VAL A 41 -4.05 55.38 10.53
CA VAL A 41 -2.86 56.16 10.88
C VAL A 41 -2.79 56.31 12.39
N ARG A 42 -1.75 55.74 13.04
CA ARG A 42 -1.68 55.61 14.52
C ARG A 42 -3.01 55.11 15.12
N ASN A 43 -3.58 55.90 16.02
CA ASN A 43 -4.81 55.65 16.76
C ASN A 43 -5.97 56.50 16.22
N ASN A 44 -5.80 57.12 15.04
CA ASN A 44 -6.88 57.87 14.41
C ASN A 44 -8.03 56.94 14.00
N ALA A 45 -9.17 57.54 13.70
CA ALA A 45 -10.32 56.84 13.14
C ALA A 45 -9.91 56.05 11.88
N VAL A 46 -10.37 54.81 11.80
CA VAL A 46 -10.06 53.90 10.69
C VAL A 46 -10.76 54.41 9.43
N GLN A 47 -10.00 54.60 8.35
CA GLN A 47 -10.55 54.89 7.05
C GLN A 47 -11.11 53.60 6.44
N THR A 48 -12.39 53.62 6.06
CA THR A 48 -13.12 52.47 5.48
C THR A 48 -13.73 52.76 4.11
N VAL A 49 -13.85 54.05 3.73
CA VAL A 49 -14.50 54.50 2.50
C VAL A 49 -13.45 54.72 1.40
N ALA A 50 -13.68 54.11 0.23
CA ALA A 50 -12.85 54.29 -0.95
C ALA A 50 -13.13 55.62 -1.67
N GLY A 51 -12.11 56.17 -2.33
CA GLY A 51 -12.21 57.41 -3.11
C GLY A 51 -11.93 58.68 -2.31
N THR A 52 -12.14 58.67 -0.99
CA THR A 52 -11.93 59.84 -0.12
C THR A 52 -10.47 59.96 0.32
N THR A 53 -9.88 61.16 0.18
CA THR A 53 -8.58 61.48 0.77
C THR A 53 -8.77 62.05 2.18
N VAL A 54 -8.09 61.48 3.16
CA VAL A 54 -8.06 61.96 4.54
C VAL A 54 -6.72 62.65 4.80
N TYR A 55 -6.78 63.84 5.39
CA TYR A 55 -5.61 64.66 5.67
C TYR A 55 -5.31 64.63 7.17
N SER A 56 -4.08 64.29 7.55
CA SER A 56 -3.62 64.31 8.94
C SER A 56 -2.36 65.17 9.07
N ASN A 57 -2.39 66.17 9.96
CA ASN A 57 -1.23 67.03 10.21
C ASN A 57 -0.52 66.59 11.50
N PHE A 58 0.82 66.55 11.46
CA PHE A 58 1.63 66.12 12.59
C PHE A 58 2.72 67.14 12.90
N THR A 59 2.91 67.45 14.18
CA THR A 59 3.95 68.37 14.68
C THR A 59 5.19 67.63 15.22
N THR A 60 5.22 66.30 15.10
CA THR A 60 6.32 65.44 15.59
C THR A 60 7.30 65.05 14.49
N ALA A 61 8.57 64.87 14.85
CA ALA A 61 9.59 64.27 13.99
C ALA A 61 9.62 62.73 14.08
N ALA A 62 8.88 62.13 15.02
CA ALA A 62 8.85 60.67 15.20
C ALA A 62 8.12 59.97 14.04
N PRO A 63 8.51 58.71 13.71
CA PRO A 63 7.84 57.94 12.66
C PRO A 63 6.37 57.69 12.97
N VAL A 64 5.51 57.99 12.01
CA VAL A 64 4.05 57.84 12.10
C VAL A 64 3.66 56.49 11.50
N PRO A 65 3.21 55.50 12.31
CA PRO A 65 2.78 54.21 11.79
C PRO A 65 1.47 54.32 11.01
N VAL A 66 1.41 53.60 9.89
CA VAL A 66 0.24 53.43 9.05
C VAL A 66 0.03 51.93 8.82
N ARG A 67 -1.20 51.47 9.05
CA ARG A 67 -1.61 50.08 8.85
C ARG A 67 -2.68 50.01 7.77
N VAL A 68 -2.46 49.18 6.76
CA VAL A 68 -3.43 48.82 5.73
C VAL A 68 -3.87 47.38 5.99
N THR A 69 -5.18 47.13 6.00
CA THR A 69 -5.75 45.80 6.28
C THR A 69 -6.76 45.45 5.20
N ALA A 70 -6.63 44.31 4.53
CA ALA A 70 -7.68 43.82 3.63
C ALA A 70 -8.85 43.24 4.45
N ASN A 71 -10.07 43.49 4.00
CA ASN A 71 -11.26 42.85 4.57
C ASN A 71 -11.29 41.36 4.19
N PRO A 72 -12.00 40.51 4.96
CA PRO A 72 -12.19 39.11 4.58
C PRO A 72 -12.67 38.97 3.13
N GLY A 73 -11.97 38.15 2.33
CA GLY A 73 -12.28 37.95 0.92
C GLY A 73 -11.63 38.89 -0.08
N TYR A 74 -10.86 39.86 0.39
CA TYR A 74 -10.10 40.79 -0.44
C TYR A 74 -8.59 40.57 -0.24
N LYS A 75 -7.79 41.02 -1.21
CA LYS A 75 -6.32 41.08 -1.09
C LYS A 75 -5.83 42.50 -1.34
N ILE A 76 -4.75 42.89 -0.67
CA ILE A 76 -4.03 44.13 -0.97
C ILE A 76 -3.35 43.94 -2.34
N THR A 77 -3.64 44.81 -3.31
CA THR A 77 -3.09 44.73 -4.68
C THR A 77 -2.13 45.84 -5.02
N SER A 78 -2.19 46.96 -4.30
CA SER A 78 -1.25 48.06 -4.48
C SER A 78 -1.15 48.88 -3.21
N VAL A 79 0.06 49.35 -2.92
CA VAL A 79 0.30 50.42 -1.95
C VAL A 79 1.30 51.38 -2.56
N THR A 80 0.99 52.68 -2.53
CA THR A 80 1.84 53.74 -3.05
C THR A 80 2.12 54.72 -1.93
N LYS A 81 3.39 55.02 -1.64
CA LYS A 81 3.83 56.02 -0.65
C LYS A 81 4.44 57.21 -1.38
N SER A 82 3.85 58.40 -1.21
CA SER A 82 4.29 59.66 -1.83
C SER A 82 4.51 59.54 -3.35
N GLY A 83 3.59 58.87 -4.04
CA GLY A 83 3.67 58.62 -5.48
C GLY A 83 4.53 57.43 -5.90
N VAL A 84 5.29 56.80 -4.99
CA VAL A 84 6.17 55.66 -5.28
C VAL A 84 5.49 54.34 -4.89
N ALA A 85 5.37 53.41 -5.83
CA ALA A 85 4.84 52.07 -5.57
C ALA A 85 5.72 51.32 -4.57
N GLN A 86 5.10 50.69 -3.58
CA GLN A 86 5.80 49.94 -2.53
C GLN A 86 5.82 48.45 -2.88
N VAL A 87 6.93 47.78 -2.59
CA VAL A 87 7.04 46.33 -2.76
C VAL A 87 6.23 45.64 -1.65
N ILE A 88 5.10 45.05 -2.05
CA ILE A 88 4.12 44.48 -1.12
C ILE A 88 4.36 43.00 -0.78
N GLY A 89 5.42 42.35 -1.26
CA GLY A 89 5.85 41.00 -0.83
C GLY A 89 4.72 39.96 -0.72
N ASN A 90 4.77 39.10 0.30
CA ASN A 90 3.71 38.13 0.65
C ASN A 90 2.56 38.76 1.49
N TYR A 91 2.46 40.08 1.58
CA TYR A 91 1.47 40.76 2.42
C TYR A 91 0.09 40.81 1.73
N THR A 92 -0.71 39.75 1.89
CA THR A 92 -2.04 39.63 1.27
C THR A 92 -3.18 40.16 2.15
N THR A 93 -3.02 40.14 3.48
CA THR A 93 -4.06 40.54 4.45
C THR A 93 -3.75 41.84 5.21
N HIS A 94 -2.48 42.16 5.44
CA HIS A 94 -2.06 43.36 6.18
C HIS A 94 -0.72 43.90 5.69
N TYR A 95 -0.61 45.21 5.59
CA TYR A 95 0.63 45.92 5.27
C TYR A 95 0.89 47.02 6.31
N TYR A 96 2.13 47.13 6.78
CA TYR A 96 2.54 48.09 7.79
C TYR A 96 3.69 48.93 7.27
N THR A 97 3.62 50.25 7.48
CA THR A 97 4.72 51.14 7.18
C THR A 97 4.75 52.34 8.13
N THR A 98 5.80 53.14 8.04
CA THR A 98 5.90 54.41 8.77
C THR A 98 6.18 55.56 7.81
N VAL A 99 5.63 56.72 8.15
CA VAL A 99 5.86 57.99 7.44
C VAL A 99 6.58 58.95 8.38
N LYS A 100 7.72 59.51 7.93
CA LYS A 100 8.53 60.42 8.73
C LYS A 100 8.60 61.78 8.08
N LYS A 101 8.67 62.84 8.90
CA LYS A 101 8.82 64.22 8.44
C LYS A 101 10.06 64.43 7.55
N SER A 102 11.13 63.68 7.77
CA SER A 102 12.35 63.70 6.94
C SER A 102 12.08 63.42 5.47
N ASP A 103 11.00 62.70 5.14
CA ASP A 103 10.72 62.26 3.77
C ASP A 103 9.86 63.28 2.99
N GLY A 104 9.52 64.44 3.60
CA GLY A 104 8.81 65.54 2.95
C GLY A 104 7.76 66.23 3.84
N SER A 105 7.45 67.49 3.54
CA SER A 105 6.44 68.31 4.24
C SER A 105 4.98 67.93 3.90
N VAL A 106 4.76 67.31 2.75
CA VAL A 106 3.48 66.69 2.35
C VAL A 106 3.79 65.30 1.80
N GLN A 107 3.13 64.28 2.34
CA GLN A 107 3.29 62.90 1.93
C GLN A 107 1.94 62.22 1.72
N SER A 108 1.92 61.15 0.93
CA SER A 108 0.69 60.41 0.65
C SER A 108 0.84 58.91 0.88
N LEU A 109 -0.25 58.22 1.21
CA LEU A 109 -0.32 56.78 1.20
C LEU A 109 -1.65 56.31 0.60
N VAL A 110 -1.56 55.63 -0.54
CA VAL A 110 -2.71 55.15 -1.30
C VAL A 110 -2.70 53.63 -1.33
N ALA A 111 -3.80 52.98 -0.96
CA ALA A 111 -3.93 51.53 -0.95
C ALA A 111 -5.06 51.05 -1.86
N GLY A 112 -4.83 49.98 -2.63
CA GLY A 112 -5.81 49.32 -3.48
C GLY A 112 -6.01 47.86 -3.09
N PHE A 113 -7.24 47.39 -3.27
CA PHE A 113 -7.69 46.02 -3.01
C PHE A 113 -8.41 45.41 -4.22
N THR A 114 -8.44 44.08 -4.27
CA THR A 114 -9.25 43.32 -5.24
C THR A 114 -9.88 42.12 -4.56
N ILE A 115 -11.13 41.81 -4.92
CA ILE A 115 -11.84 40.65 -4.40
C ILE A 115 -11.16 39.35 -4.86
N GLN A 116 -11.01 38.38 -3.95
CA GLN A 116 -10.44 37.08 -4.24
C GLN A 116 -11.47 36.22 -4.99
N LYS A 117 -11.02 35.36 -5.90
CA LYS A 117 -11.87 34.39 -6.60
C LYS A 117 -11.48 32.97 -6.19
N TYR A 118 -12.46 32.11 -6.01
CA TYR A 118 -12.31 30.71 -5.63
C TYR A 118 -12.95 29.82 -6.69
N THR A 119 -12.27 28.72 -7.02
CA THR A 119 -12.75 27.75 -8.00
C THR A 119 -13.77 26.82 -7.36
N VAL A 120 -14.91 26.65 -8.03
CA VAL A 120 -15.88 25.60 -7.76
C VAL A 120 -15.75 24.56 -8.87
N THR A 121 -15.43 23.33 -8.50
CA THR A 121 -15.22 22.22 -9.45
C THR A 121 -16.37 21.24 -9.39
N GLY A 122 -16.96 20.92 -10.53
CA GLY A 122 -18.01 19.92 -10.68
C GLY A 122 -17.43 18.58 -11.13
N ILE A 123 -17.76 17.50 -10.41
CA ILE A 123 -17.35 16.14 -10.71
C ILE A 123 -18.60 15.30 -10.97
N ALA A 124 -18.63 14.64 -12.13
CA ALA A 124 -19.63 13.62 -12.44
C ALA A 124 -19.06 12.23 -12.10
N SER A 125 -19.83 11.43 -11.37
CA SER A 125 -19.55 10.01 -11.12
C SER A 125 -20.64 9.17 -11.77
N GLY A 126 -20.30 8.31 -12.73
CA GLY A 126 -21.28 7.52 -13.49
C GLY A 126 -21.73 8.15 -14.81
N PRO A 127 -22.79 7.61 -15.47
CA PRO A 127 -23.22 8.00 -16.82
C PRO A 127 -24.00 9.31 -16.84
N GLY A 128 -23.31 10.42 -16.61
CA GLY A 128 -23.85 11.77 -16.73
C GLY A 128 -22.73 12.82 -16.78
N THR A 129 -23.11 14.08 -16.85
CA THR A 129 -22.17 15.21 -16.99
C THR A 129 -22.48 16.31 -15.99
N VAL A 130 -21.46 17.07 -15.59
CA VAL A 130 -21.60 18.34 -14.86
C VAL A 130 -21.01 19.45 -15.71
N SER A 131 -21.80 20.48 -16.00
CA SER A 131 -21.40 21.60 -16.87
C SER A 131 -21.75 22.95 -16.23
N PRO A 132 -20.83 23.94 -16.26
CA PRO A 132 -19.41 23.82 -16.62
C PRO A 132 -18.64 22.95 -15.60
N ALA A 133 -17.53 22.31 -16.03
CA ALA A 133 -16.73 21.45 -15.15
C ALA A 133 -16.00 22.22 -14.03
N SER A 134 -15.72 23.50 -14.23
CA SER A 134 -15.24 24.39 -13.18
C SER A 134 -15.58 25.85 -13.47
N THR A 135 -15.83 26.64 -12.42
CA THR A 135 -16.10 28.09 -12.49
C THR A 135 -15.39 28.82 -11.36
N ALA A 136 -14.77 29.97 -11.67
CA ALA A 136 -14.16 30.85 -10.67
C ALA A 136 -15.16 31.92 -10.18
N ILE A 137 -15.47 31.91 -8.87
CA ILE A 137 -16.46 32.79 -8.24
C ILE A 137 -15.79 33.76 -7.27
N ALA A 138 -16.20 35.02 -7.27
CA ALA A 138 -15.71 36.00 -6.29
C ALA A 138 -16.14 35.63 -4.86
N TYR A 139 -15.31 35.96 -3.86
CA TYR A 139 -15.59 35.66 -2.45
C TYR A 139 -16.98 36.12 -2.03
N GLY A 140 -17.76 35.21 -1.44
CA GLY A 140 -19.15 35.44 -1.01
C GLY A 140 -20.19 35.34 -2.13
N GLY A 141 -19.77 35.11 -3.38
CA GLY A 141 -20.66 34.87 -4.52
C GLY A 141 -21.23 33.45 -4.58
N ASN A 142 -22.12 33.22 -5.54
CA ASN A 142 -22.75 31.91 -5.77
C ASN A 142 -22.26 31.29 -7.09
N ALA A 143 -21.99 29.99 -7.11
CA ALA A 143 -21.78 29.21 -8.34
C ALA A 143 -23.06 28.47 -8.74
N THR A 144 -23.29 28.35 -10.04
CA THR A 144 -24.32 27.50 -10.62
C THR A 144 -23.68 26.51 -11.59
N LEU A 145 -23.98 25.23 -11.42
CA LEU A 145 -23.59 24.14 -12.31
C LEU A 145 -24.85 23.36 -12.73
N THR A 146 -24.79 22.60 -13.81
CA THR A 146 -25.89 21.73 -14.25
C THR A 146 -25.42 20.29 -14.29
N ALA A 147 -26.12 19.40 -13.58
CA ALA A 147 -25.92 17.95 -13.64
C ALA A 147 -26.93 17.33 -14.60
N SER A 148 -26.45 16.73 -15.70
CA SER A 148 -27.27 16.16 -16.75
C SER A 148 -27.06 14.64 -16.85
N PRO A 149 -28.07 13.81 -16.53
CA PRO A 149 -28.00 12.37 -16.78
C PRO A 149 -27.91 12.07 -18.28
N ASN A 150 -27.16 11.04 -18.67
CA ASN A 150 -27.18 10.54 -20.05
C ASN A 150 -28.48 9.76 -20.33
N ALA A 151 -28.77 9.48 -21.60
CA ALA A 151 -29.90 8.61 -21.95
C ALA A 151 -29.78 7.24 -21.25
N GLY A 152 -30.85 6.79 -20.59
CA GLY A 152 -30.84 5.56 -19.78
C GLY A 152 -30.12 5.71 -18.42
N ALA A 153 -29.94 6.94 -17.92
CA ALA A 153 -29.38 7.19 -16.60
C ALA A 153 -30.23 8.15 -15.77
N VAL A 154 -30.07 8.07 -14.45
CA VAL A 154 -30.71 8.97 -13.48
C VAL A 154 -29.68 9.54 -12.52
N LEU A 155 -29.85 10.79 -12.12
CA LEU A 155 -29.12 11.44 -11.03
C LEU A 155 -29.62 10.88 -9.70
N THR A 156 -28.73 10.35 -8.87
CA THR A 156 -29.08 9.68 -7.61
C THR A 156 -28.68 10.47 -6.36
N SER A 157 -27.66 11.32 -6.47
CA SER A 157 -27.30 12.25 -5.39
C SER A 157 -26.45 13.41 -5.90
N VAL A 158 -26.49 14.51 -5.17
CA VAL A 158 -25.57 15.65 -5.30
C VAL A 158 -25.03 15.99 -3.92
N THR A 159 -23.71 16.17 -3.82
CA THR A 159 -23.05 16.67 -2.60
C THR A 159 -22.24 17.93 -2.91
N GLY A 160 -22.08 18.80 -1.92
CA GLY A 160 -21.33 20.06 -2.08
C GLY A 160 -22.14 21.25 -2.63
N GLY A 161 -23.45 21.07 -2.88
CA GLY A 161 -24.37 22.14 -3.32
C GLY A 161 -25.84 21.71 -3.19
N THR A 162 -26.77 22.64 -3.44
CA THR A 162 -28.21 22.37 -3.46
C THR A 162 -28.70 22.17 -4.90
N ALA A 163 -29.36 21.04 -5.17
CA ALA A 163 -29.85 20.72 -6.51
C ALA A 163 -31.35 21.01 -6.64
N THR A 164 -31.74 21.68 -7.74
CA THR A 164 -33.13 21.99 -8.08
C THR A 164 -33.46 21.63 -9.54
N VAL A 165 -34.73 21.32 -9.80
CA VAL A 165 -35.29 21.17 -11.14
C VAL A 165 -36.44 22.15 -11.25
N SER A 166 -36.38 23.06 -12.22
CA SER A 166 -37.38 24.12 -12.42
C SER A 166 -37.68 24.94 -11.15
N GLY A 167 -36.68 25.15 -10.29
CA GLY A 167 -36.80 25.93 -9.05
C GLY A 167 -37.22 25.14 -7.80
N SER A 168 -37.62 23.88 -7.93
CA SER A 168 -38.00 23.01 -6.81
C SER A 168 -36.85 22.08 -6.39
N PRO A 169 -36.73 21.69 -5.10
CA PRO A 169 -35.72 20.71 -4.66
C PRO A 169 -35.81 19.40 -5.45
N VAL A 170 -34.67 18.85 -5.85
CA VAL A 170 -34.62 17.57 -6.57
C VAL A 170 -35.13 16.43 -5.67
N VAL A 171 -36.03 15.63 -6.22
CA VAL A 171 -36.39 14.31 -5.68
C VAL A 171 -35.56 13.27 -6.41
N TYR A 172 -34.78 12.49 -5.66
CA TYR A 172 -33.93 11.45 -6.24
C TYR A 172 -34.65 10.08 -6.25
N PRO A 173 -34.43 9.25 -7.28
CA PRO A 173 -33.63 9.50 -8.49
C PRO A 173 -34.32 10.44 -9.49
N CYS A 174 -33.54 11.25 -10.21
CA CYS A 174 -34.04 12.26 -11.14
C CYS A 174 -33.52 12.03 -12.57
N SER A 175 -34.42 11.97 -13.56
CA SER A 175 -34.07 11.74 -14.98
C SER A 175 -33.88 13.03 -15.78
N THR A 176 -34.21 14.19 -15.21
CA THR A 176 -34.08 15.49 -15.88
C THR A 176 -32.80 16.21 -15.41
N PRO A 177 -32.22 17.10 -16.25
CA PRO A 177 -31.09 17.91 -15.83
C PRO A 177 -31.41 18.76 -14.59
N ALA A 178 -30.57 18.69 -13.57
CA ALA A 178 -30.70 19.42 -12.32
C ALA A 178 -29.71 20.58 -12.23
N THR A 179 -30.17 21.73 -11.77
CA THR A 179 -29.32 22.90 -11.50
C THR A 179 -28.79 22.81 -10.08
N ILE A 180 -27.46 22.81 -9.92
CA ILE A 180 -26.78 22.79 -8.63
C ILE A 180 -26.29 24.19 -8.29
N THR A 181 -26.68 24.69 -7.12
CA THR A 181 -26.26 25.98 -6.60
C THR A 181 -25.33 25.79 -5.40
N VAL A 182 -24.16 26.43 -5.45
CA VAL A 182 -23.24 26.55 -4.31
C VAL A 182 -23.26 27.99 -3.85
N THR A 183 -23.82 28.25 -2.67
CA THR A 183 -23.96 29.61 -2.14
C THR A 183 -22.76 30.01 -1.27
N ASN A 184 -22.49 31.31 -1.20
CA ASN A 184 -21.50 31.91 -0.30
C ASN A 184 -20.11 31.25 -0.39
N VAL A 185 -19.50 31.26 -1.59
CA VAL A 185 -18.19 30.65 -1.83
C VAL A 185 -17.10 31.49 -1.18
N THR A 186 -16.53 31.00 -0.08
CA THR A 186 -15.46 31.68 0.68
C THR A 186 -14.09 30.99 0.59
N SER A 187 -14.04 29.80 0.01
CA SER A 187 -12.85 28.97 -0.24
C SER A 187 -13.09 28.08 -1.48
N PRO A 188 -12.09 27.37 -2.03
CA PRO A 188 -12.34 26.39 -3.10
C PRO A 188 -13.37 25.34 -2.67
N ARG A 189 -14.25 24.93 -3.59
CA ARG A 189 -15.33 23.96 -3.34
C ARG A 189 -15.38 22.89 -4.42
N THR A 190 -15.81 21.70 -4.04
CA THR A 190 -16.06 20.59 -4.96
C THR A 190 -17.51 20.16 -4.84
N VAL A 191 -18.17 20.01 -5.98
CA VAL A 191 -19.54 19.49 -6.12
C VAL A 191 -19.44 18.14 -6.80
N GLN A 192 -20.06 17.11 -6.22
CA GLN A 192 -20.11 15.77 -6.81
C GLN A 192 -21.55 15.40 -7.13
N ALA A 193 -21.82 15.13 -8.41
CA ALA A 193 -23.08 14.58 -8.89
C ALA A 193 -22.88 13.09 -9.23
N VAL A 194 -23.72 12.21 -8.68
CA VAL A 194 -23.64 10.77 -8.89
C VAL A 194 -24.81 10.32 -9.76
N PHE A 195 -24.50 9.60 -10.83
CA PHE A 195 -25.45 9.06 -11.80
C PHE A 195 -25.42 7.54 -11.77
N ALA A 196 -26.57 6.91 -12.01
CA ALA A 196 -26.70 5.47 -12.16
C ALA A 196 -27.37 5.14 -13.50
N ALA A 197 -26.84 4.12 -14.20
CA ALA A 197 -27.53 3.55 -15.35
C ALA A 197 -28.80 2.80 -14.88
N VAL A 198 -29.89 2.96 -15.60
CA VAL A 198 -31.18 2.32 -15.35
C VAL A 198 -31.76 1.80 -16.67
N GLY A 199 -32.44 0.66 -16.61
CA GLY A 199 -33.05 0.03 -17.76
C GLY A 199 -33.78 -1.24 -17.36
N ALA A 200 -34.97 -1.44 -17.91
CA ALA A 200 -35.73 -2.67 -17.75
C ALA A 200 -36.04 -3.21 -19.14
N ASN A 201 -35.86 -4.50 -19.33
CA ASN A 201 -36.26 -5.18 -20.56
C ASN A 201 -37.00 -6.46 -20.17
N ALA A 202 -38.28 -6.53 -20.55
CA ALA A 202 -39.17 -7.65 -20.23
C ALA A 202 -38.96 -8.89 -21.14
N GLY A 203 -38.02 -8.82 -22.09
CA GLY A 203 -37.76 -9.86 -23.06
C GLY A 203 -38.66 -9.76 -24.30
N GLU A 204 -38.29 -10.50 -25.36
CA GLU A 204 -39.03 -10.49 -26.62
C GLU A 204 -40.44 -11.09 -26.50
N ASN A 205 -41.33 -10.73 -27.42
CA ASN A 205 -42.63 -11.37 -27.54
C ASN A 205 -42.46 -12.86 -27.87
N GLN A 206 -43.22 -13.72 -27.21
CA GLN A 206 -43.12 -15.18 -27.31
C GLN A 206 -44.39 -15.77 -27.93
N THR A 207 -44.24 -16.88 -28.64
CA THR A 207 -45.36 -17.78 -28.93
C THR A 207 -45.11 -19.10 -28.21
N ALA A 208 -46.06 -19.54 -27.40
CA ALA A 208 -45.93 -20.73 -26.57
C ALA A 208 -47.07 -21.71 -26.85
N MET A 209 -46.82 -23.00 -26.62
CA MET A 209 -47.91 -23.97 -26.66
C MET A 209 -48.70 -23.94 -25.35
N ILE A 210 -50.00 -24.20 -25.45
CA ILE A 210 -50.84 -24.47 -24.27
C ILE A 210 -50.23 -25.61 -23.43
N VAL A 211 -50.47 -25.58 -22.12
CA VAL A 211 -49.94 -26.52 -21.09
C VAL A 211 -48.41 -26.64 -21.03
N THR A 212 -47.68 -25.82 -21.77
CA THR A 212 -46.21 -25.80 -21.76
C THR A 212 -45.71 -24.65 -20.91
N LYS A 213 -44.75 -24.93 -20.02
CA LYS A 213 -44.17 -23.92 -19.14
C LYS A 213 -43.54 -22.78 -19.94
N VAL A 214 -43.94 -21.55 -19.66
CA VAL A 214 -43.42 -20.31 -20.24
C VAL A 214 -42.56 -19.62 -19.20
N THR A 215 -41.36 -19.20 -19.59
CA THR A 215 -40.45 -18.41 -18.76
C THR A 215 -40.36 -17.00 -19.35
N LEU A 216 -40.76 -15.99 -18.59
CA LEU A 216 -40.48 -14.60 -18.94
C LEU A 216 -39.00 -14.33 -18.70
N ARG A 217 -38.35 -13.54 -19.56
CA ARG A 217 -36.89 -13.31 -19.48
C ARG A 217 -36.59 -11.84 -19.28
N GLY A 218 -36.64 -11.40 -18.03
CA GLY A 218 -36.34 -10.04 -17.64
C GLY A 218 -34.84 -9.79 -17.55
N THR A 219 -34.42 -8.59 -17.95
CA THR A 219 -33.09 -8.06 -17.62
C THR A 219 -33.21 -6.64 -17.07
N LEU A 220 -32.28 -6.29 -16.17
CA LEU A 220 -32.15 -4.95 -15.62
C LEU A 220 -30.77 -4.40 -15.95
N GLN A 221 -30.72 -3.11 -16.25
CA GLN A 221 -29.51 -2.33 -16.33
C GLN A 221 -29.37 -1.53 -15.03
N GLY A 222 -28.24 -1.70 -14.33
CA GLY A 222 -28.02 -1.14 -12.99
C GLY A 222 -28.61 -1.99 -11.86
N GLY A 223 -28.49 -1.49 -10.62
CA GLY A 223 -29.08 -2.10 -9.42
C GLY A 223 -30.54 -1.68 -9.21
N GLY A 224 -31.13 -2.06 -8.06
CA GLY A 224 -32.49 -1.68 -7.67
C GLY A 224 -33.43 -2.87 -7.46
N THR A 225 -34.68 -2.58 -7.11
CA THR A 225 -35.74 -3.58 -7.00
C THR A 225 -36.57 -3.60 -8.29
N PHE A 226 -37.41 -4.61 -8.48
CA PHE A 226 -38.26 -4.71 -9.65
C PHE A 226 -39.58 -5.42 -9.35
N THR A 227 -40.55 -5.24 -10.23
CA THR A 227 -41.84 -5.97 -10.18
C THR A 227 -42.28 -6.40 -11.56
N TRP A 228 -42.95 -7.56 -11.59
CA TRP A 228 -43.69 -8.05 -12.74
C TRP A 228 -45.19 -7.84 -12.53
N VAL A 229 -45.88 -7.34 -13.56
CA VAL A 229 -47.34 -7.15 -13.55
C VAL A 229 -47.91 -7.73 -14.84
N GLN A 230 -48.93 -8.57 -14.75
CA GLN A 230 -49.72 -8.95 -15.92
C GLN A 230 -50.70 -7.81 -16.26
N GLU A 231 -50.62 -7.27 -17.47
CA GLU A 231 -51.46 -6.16 -17.92
C GLU A 231 -52.75 -6.61 -18.59
N SER A 232 -52.71 -7.72 -19.33
CA SER A 232 -53.88 -8.27 -20.03
C SER A 232 -53.73 -9.76 -20.38
N GLY A 233 -54.82 -10.36 -20.88
CA GLY A 233 -54.93 -11.78 -21.19
C GLY A 233 -55.53 -12.62 -20.05
N PRO A 234 -55.69 -13.94 -20.25
CA PRO A 234 -56.20 -14.83 -19.20
C PRO A 234 -55.32 -14.78 -17.94
N ALA A 235 -55.92 -14.74 -16.75
CA ALA A 235 -55.17 -14.60 -15.50
C ALA A 235 -54.26 -15.81 -15.25
N VAL A 236 -52.99 -15.57 -14.91
CA VAL A 236 -52.03 -16.61 -14.52
C VAL A 236 -51.27 -16.23 -13.25
N THR A 237 -50.90 -17.24 -12.48
CA THR A 237 -50.02 -17.06 -11.31
C THR A 237 -48.57 -17.27 -11.73
N LEU A 238 -47.74 -16.24 -11.55
CA LEU A 238 -46.30 -16.31 -11.80
C LEU A 238 -45.60 -17.03 -10.63
N VAL A 239 -44.95 -18.15 -10.92
CA VAL A 239 -44.03 -18.83 -10.00
C VAL A 239 -42.69 -18.10 -10.05
N GLY A 240 -42.18 -17.69 -8.89
CA GLY A 240 -40.92 -16.94 -8.81
C GLY A 240 -41.04 -15.47 -9.28
N ALA A 241 -42.19 -14.83 -9.11
CA ALA A 241 -42.44 -13.42 -9.49
C ALA A 241 -41.42 -12.40 -8.93
N GLY A 242 -40.75 -12.72 -7.82
CA GLY A 242 -39.64 -11.93 -7.26
C GLY A 242 -38.29 -12.14 -7.94
N THR A 243 -38.23 -12.94 -9.01
CA THR A 243 -37.03 -13.17 -9.81
C THR A 243 -37.18 -12.54 -11.19
N LEU A 244 -36.07 -12.31 -11.89
CA LEU A 244 -36.11 -11.78 -13.26
C LEU A 244 -36.61 -12.80 -14.28
N ASN A 245 -36.69 -14.09 -13.90
CA ASN A 245 -37.15 -15.16 -14.78
C ASN A 245 -38.35 -15.91 -14.19
N PRO A 246 -39.51 -15.24 -13.98
CA PRO A 246 -40.69 -15.90 -13.45
C PRO A 246 -41.30 -16.82 -14.51
N GLU A 247 -41.99 -17.85 -14.03
CA GLU A 247 -42.56 -18.89 -14.88
C GLU A 247 -44.08 -19.01 -14.69
N PHE A 248 -44.79 -19.38 -15.75
CA PHE A 248 -46.20 -19.78 -15.66
C PHE A 248 -46.51 -20.85 -16.71
N THR A 249 -47.61 -21.58 -16.49
CA THR A 249 -48.10 -22.57 -17.47
C THR A 249 -49.50 -22.15 -17.92
N PRO A 250 -49.70 -21.75 -19.19
CA PRO A 250 -50.99 -21.31 -19.70
C PRO A 250 -51.92 -22.50 -19.92
N MET A 251 -53.12 -22.45 -19.34
CA MET A 251 -54.18 -23.46 -19.51
C MET A 251 -55.25 -23.04 -20.52
N THR A 252 -55.13 -21.83 -21.08
CA THR A 252 -56.10 -21.25 -22.01
C THR A 252 -55.36 -20.65 -23.20
N LEU A 253 -55.94 -20.78 -24.39
CA LEU A 253 -55.41 -20.10 -25.59
C LEU A 253 -55.67 -18.59 -25.49
N GLY A 254 -54.75 -17.77 -26.01
CA GLY A 254 -54.87 -16.32 -25.99
C GLY A 254 -53.54 -15.59 -25.91
N THR A 255 -53.58 -14.25 -25.93
CA THR A 255 -52.39 -13.40 -25.79
C THR A 255 -52.31 -12.83 -24.39
N TYR A 256 -51.18 -13.04 -23.72
CA TYR A 256 -50.88 -12.59 -22.36
C TYR A 256 -49.87 -11.46 -22.41
N VAL A 257 -50.07 -10.35 -21.69
CA VAL A 257 -49.13 -9.21 -21.69
C VAL A 257 -48.58 -9.00 -20.29
N PHE A 258 -47.24 -8.91 -20.17
CA PHE A 258 -46.55 -8.72 -18.90
C PHE A 258 -45.63 -7.50 -18.97
N ARG A 259 -45.58 -6.73 -17.88
CA ARG A 259 -44.74 -5.55 -17.71
C ARG A 259 -43.72 -5.77 -16.60
N LEU A 260 -42.44 -5.52 -16.89
CA LEU A 260 -41.35 -5.44 -15.92
C LEU A 260 -41.07 -3.97 -15.61
N THR A 261 -41.03 -3.61 -14.33
CA THR A 261 -40.72 -2.24 -13.88
C THR A 261 -39.57 -2.27 -12.88
N GLN A 262 -38.53 -1.45 -13.12
CA GLN A 262 -37.39 -1.25 -12.22
C GLN A 262 -37.66 -0.08 -11.27
N TYR A 263 -37.27 -0.23 -10.01
CA TYR A 263 -37.38 0.78 -8.97
C TYR A 263 -36.04 1.06 -8.30
N LEU A 264 -35.81 2.34 -7.99
CA LEU A 264 -34.71 2.80 -7.14
C LEU A 264 -35.31 3.67 -6.03
N ASN A 265 -35.00 3.35 -4.78
CA ASN A 265 -35.57 4.02 -3.59
C ASN A 265 -37.11 4.14 -3.62
N GLY A 266 -37.79 3.14 -4.18
CA GLY A 266 -39.26 3.10 -4.26
C GLY A 266 -39.89 3.86 -5.43
N LEU A 267 -39.10 4.55 -6.27
CA LEU A 267 -39.57 5.26 -7.46
C LEU A 267 -39.28 4.46 -8.73
N ALA A 268 -40.25 4.39 -9.64
CA ALA A 268 -40.10 3.68 -10.92
C ALA A 268 -39.16 4.45 -11.86
N VAL A 269 -38.12 3.78 -12.35
CA VAL A 269 -37.06 4.39 -13.16
C VAL A 269 -36.95 3.85 -14.59
N ALA A 270 -37.48 2.64 -14.84
CA ALA A 270 -37.57 2.07 -16.18
C ALA A 270 -38.71 1.03 -16.25
N THR A 271 -39.33 0.88 -17.42
CA THR A 271 -40.36 -0.14 -17.65
C THR A 271 -40.27 -0.72 -19.06
N SER A 272 -40.71 -1.98 -19.21
CA SER A 272 -40.76 -2.68 -20.50
C SER A 272 -41.86 -3.74 -20.47
N THR A 273 -42.46 -4.03 -21.62
CA THR A 273 -43.54 -5.02 -21.77
C THR A 273 -43.16 -6.13 -22.74
N THR A 274 -43.75 -7.31 -22.54
CA THR A 274 -43.62 -8.49 -23.40
C THR A 274 -44.98 -9.16 -23.57
N GLN A 275 -45.22 -9.78 -24.72
CA GLN A 275 -46.45 -10.51 -25.04
C GLN A 275 -46.18 -12.00 -25.25
N VAL A 276 -47.05 -12.88 -24.74
CA VAL A 276 -47.01 -14.33 -24.97
C VAL A 276 -48.30 -14.76 -25.67
N LYS A 277 -48.21 -15.13 -26.95
CA LYS A 277 -49.32 -15.72 -27.71
C LYS A 277 -49.35 -17.24 -27.49
N VAL A 278 -50.41 -17.75 -26.89
CA VAL A 278 -50.57 -19.18 -26.61
C VAL A 278 -51.39 -19.86 -27.69
N VAL A 279 -50.82 -20.88 -28.31
CA VAL A 279 -51.38 -21.65 -29.44
C VAL A 279 -51.43 -23.14 -29.11
N ASP A 280 -52.26 -23.90 -29.83
CA ASP A 280 -52.34 -25.37 -29.74
C ASP A 280 -51.36 -26.07 -30.71
N SER A 281 -50.91 -25.39 -31.76
CA SER A 281 -49.86 -25.83 -32.68
C SER A 281 -49.12 -24.65 -33.31
N LEU A 282 -47.83 -24.53 -32.97
CA LEU A 282 -46.92 -23.53 -33.56
C LEU A 282 -46.81 -23.69 -35.09
N ILE A 283 -46.75 -24.94 -35.56
CA ILE A 283 -46.59 -25.26 -36.98
C ILE A 283 -47.89 -25.00 -37.76
N SER A 284 -49.06 -25.28 -37.17
CA SER A 284 -50.34 -25.05 -37.83
C SER A 284 -50.67 -23.56 -37.91
N SER A 285 -50.37 -22.76 -36.87
CA SER A 285 -50.60 -21.31 -36.91
C SER A 285 -49.83 -20.64 -38.05
N MET A 286 -48.52 -20.90 -38.18
CA MET A 286 -47.70 -20.31 -39.26
C MET A 286 -48.13 -20.82 -40.65
N ARG A 287 -48.50 -22.10 -40.76
CA ARG A 287 -48.96 -22.71 -42.02
C ARG A 287 -50.29 -22.14 -42.49
N THR A 288 -51.26 -21.93 -41.60
CA THR A 288 -52.59 -21.40 -41.93
C THR A 288 -52.50 -19.97 -42.45
N ASP A 289 -51.70 -19.13 -41.80
CA ASP A 289 -51.53 -17.72 -42.19
C ASP A 289 -50.86 -17.60 -43.59
N CYS A 290 -49.92 -18.49 -43.92
CA CYS A 290 -49.23 -18.48 -45.23
C CYS A 290 -50.09 -19.08 -46.36
N ASN A 291 -50.76 -20.20 -46.11
CA ASN A 291 -51.59 -20.87 -47.12
C ASN A 291 -52.83 -20.06 -47.51
N GLY A 292 -53.31 -19.16 -46.63
CA GLY A 292 -54.38 -18.23 -46.97
C GLY A 292 -54.01 -17.25 -48.09
N CYS A 293 -52.74 -16.84 -48.18
CA CYS A 293 -52.25 -15.93 -49.23
C CYS A 293 -51.69 -16.67 -50.46
N HIS A 294 -51.05 -17.84 -50.27
CA HIS A 294 -50.35 -18.60 -51.33
C HIS A 294 -51.12 -19.83 -51.86
N GLY A 295 -52.29 -20.13 -51.31
CA GLY A 295 -53.15 -21.22 -51.75
C GLY A 295 -53.68 -21.01 -53.18
N PRO A 296 -54.35 -22.03 -53.76
CA PRO A 296 -54.86 -21.97 -55.15
C PRO A 296 -55.79 -20.79 -55.44
N THR A 297 -56.48 -20.28 -54.42
CA THR A 297 -57.39 -19.12 -54.47
C THR A 297 -56.87 -17.92 -53.67
N GLY A 298 -55.62 -17.96 -53.21
CA GLY A 298 -54.99 -16.87 -52.47
C GLY A 298 -54.59 -15.72 -53.38
N ILE A 299 -54.18 -14.59 -52.79
CA ILE A 299 -53.80 -13.38 -53.52
C ILE A 299 -52.65 -13.64 -54.51
N TYR A 300 -51.76 -14.61 -54.22
CA TYR A 300 -50.66 -15.02 -55.08
C TYR A 300 -50.59 -16.55 -55.19
N PRO A 301 -51.31 -17.18 -56.14
CA PRO A 301 -51.49 -18.63 -56.19
C PRO A 301 -50.20 -19.35 -56.55
N THR A 302 -49.44 -19.72 -55.51
CA THR A 302 -48.14 -20.39 -55.59
C THR A 302 -48.10 -21.51 -54.55
N PRO A 303 -48.84 -22.61 -54.77
CA PRO A 303 -49.08 -23.63 -53.74
C PRO A 303 -47.80 -24.35 -53.25
N GLN A 304 -46.73 -24.31 -54.06
CA GLN A 304 -45.42 -24.89 -53.76
C GLN A 304 -44.50 -23.99 -52.92
N ALA A 305 -44.88 -22.73 -52.62
CA ALA A 305 -43.98 -21.76 -51.97
C ALA A 305 -43.49 -22.25 -50.59
N PHE A 306 -44.41 -22.73 -49.75
CA PHE A 306 -44.05 -23.28 -48.43
C PHE A 306 -43.22 -24.56 -48.55
N ILE A 307 -43.54 -25.44 -49.49
CA ILE A 307 -42.82 -26.70 -49.71
C ILE A 307 -41.37 -26.41 -50.13
N SER A 308 -41.18 -25.46 -51.04
CA SER A 308 -39.88 -25.04 -51.57
C SER A 308 -39.02 -24.38 -50.48
N TRP A 309 -39.56 -23.42 -49.72
CA TRP A 309 -38.88 -22.89 -48.53
C TRP A 309 -38.55 -24.02 -47.54
N SER A 310 -39.48 -24.94 -47.30
CA SER A 310 -39.33 -25.99 -46.30
C SER A 310 -38.30 -27.08 -46.66
N SER A 311 -37.82 -27.10 -47.91
CA SER A 311 -36.79 -28.00 -48.41
C SER A 311 -35.46 -27.29 -48.70
N SER A 312 -35.42 -25.96 -48.60
CA SER A 312 -34.22 -25.14 -48.81
C SER A 312 -33.33 -25.00 -47.56
N ASN A 313 -32.09 -24.55 -47.76
CA ASN A 313 -31.17 -24.14 -46.70
C ASN A 313 -31.66 -22.94 -45.91
N HIS A 314 -32.56 -22.11 -46.44
CA HIS A 314 -33.16 -21.01 -45.67
C HIS A 314 -33.93 -21.53 -44.45
N LYS A 315 -34.67 -22.63 -44.56
CA LYS A 315 -35.29 -23.25 -43.38
C LYS A 315 -34.25 -23.88 -42.44
N TYR A 316 -33.23 -24.55 -42.99
CA TYR A 316 -32.14 -25.13 -42.19
C TYR A 316 -31.39 -24.05 -41.38
N LEU A 317 -31.22 -22.87 -41.97
CA LEU A 317 -30.58 -21.70 -41.35
C LEU A 317 -31.56 -20.83 -40.53
N GLY A 318 -32.81 -21.25 -40.36
CA GLY A 318 -33.80 -20.56 -39.52
C GLY A 318 -34.35 -19.25 -40.09
N VAL A 319 -34.18 -18.98 -41.39
CA VAL A 319 -34.75 -17.81 -42.07
C VAL A 319 -36.27 -18.00 -42.18
N SER A 320 -37.02 -17.14 -41.49
CA SER A 320 -38.49 -17.21 -41.46
C SER A 320 -39.11 -16.51 -42.67
N CYS A 321 -40.31 -16.93 -43.08
CA CYS A 321 -41.05 -16.25 -44.16
C CYS A 321 -41.27 -14.75 -43.84
N VAL A 322 -41.47 -14.41 -42.56
CA VAL A 322 -41.69 -13.03 -42.08
C VAL A 322 -40.45 -12.15 -42.26
N SER A 323 -39.25 -12.74 -42.28
CA SER A 323 -37.99 -12.03 -42.53
C SER A 323 -37.90 -11.53 -43.97
N CYS A 324 -38.52 -12.23 -44.92
CA CYS A 324 -38.62 -11.80 -46.32
C CYS A 324 -39.92 -11.05 -46.63
N HIS A 325 -40.98 -11.25 -45.83
CA HIS A 325 -42.29 -10.59 -45.96
C HIS A 325 -42.54 -9.66 -44.77
N THR A 326 -41.85 -8.50 -44.77
CA THR A 326 -41.64 -7.60 -43.61
C THR A 326 -42.90 -7.17 -42.84
N THR A 327 -42.69 -6.84 -41.56
CA THR A 327 -43.72 -6.65 -40.51
C THR A 327 -44.47 -5.32 -40.59
N GLY A 328 -45.76 -5.37 -40.92
CA GLY A 328 -46.69 -4.23 -40.77
C GLY A 328 -48.16 -4.52 -41.07
N ALA A 329 -48.56 -5.80 -41.10
CA ALA A 329 -49.65 -6.39 -41.90
C ALA A 329 -49.14 -6.84 -43.27
N MET A 330 -49.35 -8.12 -43.60
CA MET A 330 -49.17 -8.63 -44.96
C MET A 330 -50.21 -7.94 -45.87
N PRO A 331 -49.84 -6.83 -46.53
CA PRO A 331 -49.76 -6.83 -47.99
C PRO A 331 -48.66 -5.88 -48.50
N THR A 332 -47.40 -6.29 -48.45
CA THR A 332 -46.40 -5.78 -49.43
C THR A 332 -45.63 -6.98 -49.98
N PRO A 333 -46.16 -7.65 -51.01
CA PRO A 333 -45.51 -8.79 -51.62
C PRO A 333 -44.19 -8.36 -52.28
N VAL A 334 -43.17 -9.21 -52.16
CA VAL A 334 -42.03 -9.23 -53.07
C VAL A 334 -42.60 -9.64 -54.43
N ASN A 335 -42.74 -8.69 -55.34
CA ASN A 335 -43.30 -8.92 -56.66
C ASN A 335 -42.49 -8.12 -57.70
N PRO A 336 -42.67 -8.38 -59.01
CA PRO A 336 -41.90 -7.69 -60.05
C PRO A 336 -42.05 -6.16 -60.06
N THR A 337 -43.05 -5.60 -59.36
CA THR A 337 -43.23 -4.15 -59.19
C THR A 337 -42.47 -3.57 -57.99
N THR A 338 -42.01 -4.39 -57.06
CA THR A 338 -41.23 -3.98 -55.87
C THR A 338 -39.78 -4.46 -55.92
N VAL A 339 -39.48 -5.55 -56.63
CA VAL A 339 -38.13 -6.12 -56.79
C VAL A 339 -37.99 -6.76 -58.18
N ASP A 340 -36.88 -6.49 -58.88
CA ASP A 340 -36.54 -7.17 -60.15
C ASP A 340 -36.24 -8.65 -59.88
N SER A 341 -36.99 -9.55 -60.51
CA SER A 341 -36.89 -10.99 -60.28
C SER A 341 -35.60 -11.65 -60.80
N SER A 342 -34.84 -10.98 -61.65
CA SER A 342 -33.59 -11.47 -62.24
C SER A 342 -32.33 -10.99 -61.52
N SER A 343 -32.36 -9.73 -61.06
CA SER A 343 -31.25 -9.08 -60.37
C SER A 343 -31.46 -8.96 -58.85
N PHE A 344 -32.68 -9.21 -58.37
CA PHE A 344 -33.14 -9.02 -56.99
C PHE A 344 -32.93 -7.59 -56.47
N VAL A 345 -32.88 -6.59 -57.34
CA VAL A 345 -32.76 -5.17 -56.96
C VAL A 345 -34.13 -4.62 -56.55
N ASN A 346 -34.19 -3.86 -55.46
CA ASN A 346 -35.41 -3.20 -55.00
C ASN A 346 -35.75 -2.01 -55.91
N LEU A 347 -36.99 -2.00 -56.42
CA LEU A 347 -37.48 -1.05 -57.42
C LEU A 347 -38.34 0.10 -56.82
N ASN A 348 -38.59 0.13 -55.51
CA ASN A 348 -39.51 1.11 -54.88
C ASN A 348 -38.82 2.07 -53.87
N ALA A 349 -39.16 3.36 -53.92
CA ALA A 349 -38.33 4.50 -53.48
C ALA A 349 -38.47 4.97 -52.01
N SER A 350 -39.08 4.19 -51.11
CA SER A 350 -39.37 4.66 -49.74
C SER A 350 -38.27 4.38 -48.69
N ALA A 351 -37.15 3.76 -49.05
CA ALA A 351 -36.14 3.25 -48.10
C ALA A 351 -34.69 3.73 -48.36
N GLY A 352 -34.48 4.90 -48.97
CA GLY A 352 -33.16 5.39 -49.33
C GLY A 352 -32.72 4.97 -50.75
N PRO A 353 -31.53 5.40 -51.21
CA PRO A 353 -31.23 5.60 -52.62
C PRO A 353 -31.47 4.34 -53.44
N VAL A 354 -32.26 4.49 -54.49
CA VAL A 354 -32.61 3.47 -55.48
C VAL A 354 -31.34 2.68 -55.87
N GLY A 355 -31.33 1.36 -55.64
CA GLY A 355 -30.20 0.49 -56.03
C GLY A 355 -29.76 -0.63 -55.06
N GLY A 356 -30.45 -0.86 -53.93
CA GLY A 356 -30.09 -1.96 -53.01
C GLY A 356 -30.64 -3.33 -53.44
N TYR A 357 -29.86 -4.40 -53.20
CA TYR A 357 -30.33 -5.78 -53.38
C TYR A 357 -31.33 -6.16 -52.28
N PHE A 358 -32.49 -6.69 -52.65
CA PHE A 358 -33.53 -7.16 -51.73
C PHE A 358 -33.00 -8.21 -50.74
N CYS A 359 -32.08 -9.07 -51.19
CA CYS A 359 -31.46 -10.09 -50.36
C CYS A 359 -30.46 -9.51 -49.32
N ALA A 360 -30.10 -8.23 -49.39
CA ALA A 360 -29.14 -7.58 -48.49
C ALA A 360 -29.65 -7.39 -47.05
N ALA A 361 -30.96 -7.55 -46.82
CA ALA A 361 -31.52 -7.57 -45.48
C ALA A 361 -31.09 -8.80 -44.65
N CYS A 362 -30.69 -9.90 -45.31
CA CYS A 362 -30.31 -11.15 -44.64
C CYS A 362 -28.92 -11.66 -45.05
N HIS A 363 -28.40 -11.21 -46.19
CA HIS A 363 -27.03 -11.46 -46.63
C HIS A 363 -26.18 -10.20 -46.42
N THR A 364 -24.91 -10.35 -46.04
CA THR A 364 -24.03 -9.20 -45.78
C THR A 364 -23.84 -8.34 -47.05
N ASP A 365 -23.77 -7.01 -46.90
CA ASP A 365 -23.43 -6.05 -47.98
C ASP A 365 -22.20 -6.45 -48.79
N SER A 366 -21.28 -7.16 -48.14
CA SER A 366 -20.06 -7.67 -48.75
C SER A 366 -20.33 -8.62 -49.93
N ILE A 367 -21.34 -9.49 -49.84
CA ILE A 367 -21.69 -10.47 -50.90
C ILE A 367 -22.09 -9.73 -52.18
N PHE A 368 -22.89 -8.69 -52.03
CA PHE A 368 -23.38 -7.86 -53.14
C PHE A 368 -22.27 -7.02 -53.75
N ALA A 369 -21.44 -6.40 -52.90
CA ALA A 369 -20.26 -5.66 -53.34
C ALA A 369 -19.23 -6.57 -54.06
N GLY A 370 -19.10 -7.83 -53.65
CA GLY A 370 -18.26 -8.83 -54.30
C GLY A 370 -18.79 -9.21 -55.67
N TYR A 371 -20.08 -9.50 -55.77
CA TYR A 371 -20.75 -9.79 -57.04
C TYR A 371 -20.68 -8.63 -58.02
N ASP A 372 -20.97 -7.39 -57.58
CA ASP A 372 -20.93 -6.21 -58.46
C ASP A 372 -19.55 -5.91 -59.05
N ARG A 373 -18.48 -6.34 -58.37
CA ARG A 373 -17.10 -6.22 -58.83
C ARG A 373 -16.59 -7.45 -59.59
N SER A 374 -17.40 -8.50 -59.70
CA SER A 374 -16.99 -9.75 -60.32
C SER A 374 -16.95 -9.67 -61.86
N MET A 375 -16.13 -10.52 -62.47
CA MET A 375 -16.12 -10.68 -63.93
C MET A 375 -17.46 -11.23 -64.46
N HIS A 376 -18.20 -11.98 -63.65
CA HIS A 376 -19.54 -12.48 -63.99
C HIS A 376 -20.54 -11.34 -64.17
N LYS A 377 -20.54 -10.33 -63.29
CA LYS A 377 -21.35 -9.11 -63.46
C LYS A 377 -20.98 -8.34 -64.71
N VAL A 378 -19.67 -8.14 -64.96
CA VAL A 378 -19.17 -7.44 -66.17
C VAL A 378 -19.58 -8.15 -67.46
N LYS A 379 -19.74 -9.48 -67.41
CA LYS A 379 -20.22 -10.31 -68.54
C LYS A 379 -21.75 -10.47 -68.58
N GLY A 380 -22.49 -9.75 -67.75
CA GLY A 380 -23.96 -9.74 -67.75
C GLY A 380 -24.62 -10.99 -67.16
N VAL A 381 -23.86 -11.83 -66.44
CA VAL A 381 -24.40 -12.96 -65.69
C VAL A 381 -25.23 -12.40 -64.53
N THR A 382 -26.43 -12.93 -64.30
CA THR A 382 -27.36 -12.50 -63.23
C THR A 382 -27.28 -13.40 -62.00
N CYS A 383 -27.82 -12.95 -60.86
CA CYS A 383 -27.93 -13.78 -59.65
C CYS A 383 -28.73 -15.06 -59.95
N THR A 384 -29.81 -14.96 -60.73
CA THR A 384 -30.64 -16.10 -61.16
C THR A 384 -29.94 -17.08 -62.11
N ALA A 385 -28.86 -16.66 -62.79
CA ALA A 385 -28.08 -17.56 -63.63
C ALA A 385 -27.33 -18.61 -62.79
N CYS A 386 -26.98 -18.27 -61.55
CA CYS A 386 -26.41 -19.20 -60.58
C CYS A 386 -27.50 -19.81 -59.68
N HIS A 387 -28.50 -19.01 -59.29
CA HIS A 387 -29.61 -19.37 -58.39
C HIS A 387 -30.90 -19.65 -59.16
N LYS A 388 -30.90 -20.72 -59.96
CA LYS A 388 -31.98 -21.04 -60.92
C LYS A 388 -33.33 -21.39 -60.26
N GLY A 389 -33.36 -21.70 -58.97
CA GLY A 389 -34.57 -22.06 -58.22
C GLY A 389 -35.47 -20.89 -57.78
N GLY A 390 -35.02 -19.64 -57.94
CA GLY A 390 -35.76 -18.45 -57.52
C GLY A 390 -35.68 -18.16 -56.02
N PRO A 391 -36.39 -17.13 -55.52
CA PRO A 391 -36.21 -16.61 -54.14
C PRO A 391 -36.54 -17.60 -53.02
N HIS A 392 -37.29 -18.67 -53.31
CA HIS A 392 -37.65 -19.72 -52.36
C HIS A 392 -36.79 -21.00 -52.49
N LEU A 393 -35.86 -21.04 -53.46
CA LEU A 393 -34.84 -22.08 -53.67
C LEU A 393 -33.51 -21.38 -54.02
N PRO A 394 -32.86 -20.77 -53.02
CA PRO A 394 -31.71 -19.87 -53.19
C PRO A 394 -30.37 -20.61 -53.34
N GLU A 395 -30.36 -21.93 -53.48
CA GLU A 395 -29.13 -22.69 -53.68
C GLU A 395 -28.66 -22.58 -55.13
N ALA A 396 -27.36 -22.40 -55.32
CA ALA A 396 -26.76 -22.54 -56.63
C ALA A 396 -26.72 -24.02 -57.01
N GLU A 397 -27.24 -24.36 -58.19
CA GLU A 397 -27.22 -25.74 -58.70
C GLU A 397 -25.76 -26.22 -58.80
N PRO A 398 -25.37 -27.39 -58.22
CA PRO A 398 -23.97 -27.81 -58.12
C PRO A 398 -23.20 -27.87 -59.46
N GLY A 399 -23.91 -28.07 -60.57
CA GLY A 399 -23.36 -28.12 -61.93
C GLY A 399 -23.39 -26.79 -62.70
N VAL A 400 -23.97 -25.71 -62.13
CA VAL A 400 -24.22 -24.46 -62.87
C VAL A 400 -22.95 -23.79 -63.39
N CYS A 401 -21.83 -23.98 -62.70
CA CYS A 401 -20.53 -23.48 -63.14
C CYS A 401 -19.98 -24.26 -64.35
N GLN A 402 -20.35 -25.53 -64.48
CA GLN A 402 -19.82 -26.42 -65.52
C GLN A 402 -20.36 -26.06 -66.90
N GLU A 403 -21.61 -25.56 -66.96
CA GLU A 403 -22.26 -25.12 -68.20
C GLU A 403 -21.52 -23.98 -68.94
N CYS A 404 -20.74 -23.18 -68.22
CA CYS A 404 -20.06 -22.01 -68.78
C CYS A 404 -18.52 -22.09 -68.75
N HIS A 405 -17.92 -22.87 -67.83
CA HIS A 405 -16.46 -22.90 -67.61
C HIS A 405 -15.75 -24.13 -68.15
N TYR A 406 -16.48 -25.14 -68.63
CA TYR A 406 -15.90 -26.30 -69.31
C TYR A 406 -15.84 -26.07 -70.82
N ASN A 407 -14.77 -26.53 -71.46
CA ASN A 407 -14.84 -26.75 -72.90
C ASN A 407 -15.65 -28.02 -73.17
N GLY A 408 -16.20 -28.17 -74.39
CA GLY A 408 -17.00 -29.34 -74.79
C GLY A 408 -16.28 -30.70 -74.75
N LEU A 409 -15.08 -30.78 -74.15
CA LEU A 409 -14.28 -31.97 -73.93
C LEU A 409 -14.14 -32.35 -72.44
N GLY A 410 -14.80 -31.65 -71.53
CA GLY A 410 -14.73 -31.99 -70.10
C GLY A 410 -13.54 -31.37 -69.35
N ILE A 411 -12.84 -30.38 -69.94
CA ILE A 411 -11.64 -29.76 -69.38
C ILE A 411 -11.93 -28.28 -69.08
N VAL A 412 -11.47 -27.78 -67.92
CA VAL A 412 -11.52 -26.35 -67.56
C VAL A 412 -10.28 -25.64 -68.14
N PRO A 413 -10.42 -24.82 -69.20
CA PRO A 413 -9.27 -24.15 -69.82
C PRO A 413 -8.58 -23.21 -68.82
N ASN A 414 -7.25 -23.23 -68.77
CA ASN A 414 -6.40 -22.42 -67.87
C ASN A 414 -6.38 -22.82 -66.38
N HIS A 415 -6.91 -23.99 -66.01
CA HIS A 415 -6.63 -24.55 -64.68
C HIS A 415 -5.27 -25.28 -64.69
N THR A 416 -4.34 -24.88 -63.82
CA THR A 416 -2.93 -25.34 -63.83
C THR A 416 -2.72 -26.77 -63.34
N VAL A 417 -3.75 -27.41 -62.80
CA VAL A 417 -3.76 -28.82 -62.38
C VAL A 417 -5.03 -29.50 -62.88
N ASP A 418 -4.97 -30.77 -63.25
CA ASP A 418 -6.17 -31.52 -63.65
C ASP A 418 -7.06 -31.76 -62.41
N ILE A 419 -8.29 -31.25 -62.45
CA ILE A 419 -9.26 -31.35 -61.35
C ILE A 419 -10.33 -32.41 -61.59
N GLY A 420 -10.33 -33.08 -62.75
CA GLY A 420 -11.29 -34.12 -63.09
C GLY A 420 -12.75 -33.62 -63.22
N PRO A 421 -13.64 -34.43 -63.82
CA PRO A 421 -14.99 -33.99 -64.23
C PRO A 421 -16.03 -33.91 -63.09
N ASN A 422 -15.74 -34.48 -61.92
CA ASN A 422 -16.71 -34.63 -60.82
C ASN A 422 -16.48 -33.68 -59.65
N VAL A 423 -15.57 -32.71 -59.78
CA VAL A 423 -15.31 -31.73 -58.71
C VAL A 423 -16.36 -30.63 -58.74
N ILE A 424 -16.95 -30.38 -57.57
CA ILE A 424 -17.88 -29.28 -57.34
C ILE A 424 -17.06 -27.99 -57.20
N CYS A 425 -17.12 -27.12 -58.21
CA CYS A 425 -16.29 -25.91 -58.28
C CYS A 425 -16.45 -25.00 -57.05
N ILE A 426 -17.67 -24.92 -56.50
CA ILE A 426 -17.98 -24.08 -55.33
C ILE A 426 -17.33 -24.56 -54.02
N SER A 427 -16.79 -25.78 -53.98
CA SER A 427 -16.05 -26.30 -52.82
C SER A 427 -14.65 -25.71 -52.69
N CYS A 428 -14.12 -25.13 -53.77
CA CYS A 428 -12.80 -24.48 -53.81
C CYS A 428 -12.87 -22.99 -54.18
N HIS A 429 -13.94 -22.55 -54.87
CA HIS A 429 -14.16 -21.17 -55.27
C HIS A 429 -15.47 -20.65 -54.69
N ASN A 430 -15.44 -19.55 -53.94
CA ASN A 430 -16.68 -18.91 -53.49
C ASN A 430 -17.09 -17.75 -54.41
N PRO A 431 -18.13 -17.90 -55.26
CA PRO A 431 -18.59 -16.85 -56.17
C PRO A 431 -19.28 -15.69 -55.44
N HIS A 432 -19.65 -15.88 -54.17
CA HIS A 432 -20.20 -14.83 -53.29
C HIS A 432 -19.11 -14.15 -52.45
N SER A 433 -17.83 -14.47 -52.67
CA SER A 433 -16.75 -13.87 -51.90
C SER A 433 -16.59 -12.39 -52.24
N SER A 434 -16.72 -11.57 -51.21
CA SER A 434 -16.31 -10.16 -51.20
C SER A 434 -14.78 -10.01 -51.13
N PHE A 435 -14.08 -11.10 -50.81
CA PHE A 435 -12.66 -11.15 -50.50
C PHE A 435 -11.74 -10.96 -51.70
N ALA A 436 -12.24 -11.08 -52.93
CA ALA A 436 -11.49 -10.66 -54.11
C ALA A 436 -11.35 -9.12 -54.19
N ALA A 437 -12.20 -8.36 -53.48
CA ALA A 437 -12.24 -6.90 -53.61
C ALA A 437 -12.20 -6.10 -52.28
N VAL A 438 -12.33 -6.74 -51.11
CA VAL A 438 -12.14 -6.08 -49.81
C VAL A 438 -11.35 -7.01 -48.88
N GLN A 439 -10.04 -6.73 -48.78
CA GLN A 439 -9.03 -7.23 -47.84
C GLN A 439 -9.05 -8.73 -47.45
N GLY A 440 -8.01 -9.44 -47.91
CA GLY A 440 -7.79 -10.87 -47.70
C GLY A 440 -7.71 -11.32 -46.24
N ASP A 441 -8.26 -12.50 -45.94
CA ASP A 441 -7.73 -13.34 -44.85
C ASP A 441 -8.33 -14.76 -44.73
N LEU A 442 -8.92 -15.42 -45.74
CA LEU A 442 -9.15 -16.89 -45.65
C LEU A 442 -8.91 -17.67 -46.96
N GLU A 443 -9.40 -17.20 -48.11
CA GLU A 443 -9.18 -17.88 -49.40
C GLU A 443 -7.96 -17.35 -50.18
N THR A 444 -7.66 -16.05 -50.07
CA THR A 444 -6.56 -15.38 -50.80
C THR A 444 -5.18 -15.85 -50.38
N LEU A 445 -5.01 -16.37 -49.16
CA LEU A 445 -3.74 -16.91 -48.68
C LEU A 445 -3.53 -18.38 -49.04
N HIS A 446 -4.56 -19.11 -49.47
CA HIS A 446 -4.37 -20.47 -49.97
C HIS A 446 -3.77 -20.45 -51.38
N TYR A 447 -3.94 -19.40 -52.20
CA TYR A 447 -3.48 -19.31 -53.61
C TYR A 447 -2.76 -17.98 -53.98
N GLY A 448 -2.11 -17.36 -53.00
CA GLY A 448 -1.88 -15.90 -52.94
C GLY A 448 -0.62 -15.33 -53.59
N ASN A 449 0.05 -15.98 -54.54
CA ASN A 449 1.18 -15.33 -55.21
C ASN A 449 0.71 -14.49 -56.42
N MET A 450 0.55 -13.18 -56.17
CA MET A 450 0.19 -12.18 -57.16
C MET A 450 1.43 -11.81 -58.00
N THR A 451 1.47 -12.23 -59.27
CA THR A 451 1.83 -11.32 -60.38
C THR A 451 1.64 -11.91 -61.78
N THR A 452 1.59 -13.23 -62.01
CA THR A 452 1.30 -13.77 -63.36
C THR A 452 0.74 -15.20 -63.38
N GLY A 453 -0.38 -15.40 -64.09
CA GLY A 453 -0.67 -16.55 -64.97
C GLY A 453 -0.85 -17.98 -64.44
N ALA A 454 -0.38 -18.35 -63.25
CA ALA A 454 -0.47 -19.74 -62.77
C ALA A 454 -0.47 -19.76 -61.23
N TYR A 455 -1.59 -20.12 -60.60
CA TYR A 455 -1.81 -20.00 -59.15
C TYR A 455 -1.63 -21.35 -58.42
N PRO A 456 -0.41 -21.80 -58.05
CA PRO A 456 -0.27 -22.86 -57.07
C PRO A 456 -0.64 -22.35 -55.67
N ALA A 457 -1.12 -23.26 -54.83
CA ALA A 457 -1.46 -22.92 -53.46
C ALA A 457 -0.22 -22.44 -52.65
N THR A 458 -0.33 -21.36 -51.86
CA THR A 458 0.76 -20.75 -51.06
C THR A 458 1.40 -21.70 -50.05
N TYR A 459 0.77 -22.85 -49.76
CA TYR A 459 1.24 -23.85 -48.80
C TYR A 459 1.79 -25.11 -49.47
N VAL A 460 1.69 -25.21 -50.80
CA VAL A 460 2.06 -26.39 -51.58
C VAL A 460 3.30 -26.08 -52.41
N THR A 461 4.32 -26.91 -52.26
CA THR A 461 5.57 -26.86 -53.03
C THR A 461 5.83 -28.22 -53.66
N SER A 462 6.90 -28.37 -54.43
CA SER A 462 7.33 -29.69 -54.94
C SER A 462 7.61 -30.75 -53.86
N ARG A 463 7.66 -30.34 -52.58
CA ARG A 463 7.92 -31.21 -51.42
C ARG A 463 6.73 -31.34 -50.46
N SER A 464 5.57 -30.75 -50.77
CA SER A 464 4.34 -30.87 -49.97
C SER A 464 3.12 -31.21 -50.83
N ALA A 465 2.12 -31.90 -50.25
CA ALA A 465 0.91 -32.34 -50.95
C ALA A 465 -0.36 -31.79 -50.28
N CYS A 466 -1.45 -31.64 -51.02
CA CYS A 466 -2.75 -31.20 -50.47
C CYS A 466 -3.23 -32.10 -49.32
N THR A 467 -2.94 -33.40 -49.39
CA THR A 467 -3.23 -34.39 -48.35
C THR A 467 -2.52 -34.09 -47.02
N ASP A 468 -1.45 -33.29 -47.02
CA ASP A 468 -0.75 -32.92 -45.79
C ASP A 468 -1.57 -32.02 -44.86
N CYS A 469 -2.69 -31.49 -45.37
CA CYS A 469 -3.65 -30.68 -44.63
C CYS A 469 -5.10 -31.19 -44.78
N HIS A 470 -5.49 -31.68 -45.96
CA HIS A 470 -6.88 -31.98 -46.30
C HIS A 470 -7.29 -33.44 -46.01
N PHE A 471 -7.58 -33.73 -44.73
CA PHE A 471 -8.30 -34.94 -44.30
C PHE A 471 -9.72 -34.61 -43.82
N SER A 472 -10.71 -35.38 -44.27
CA SER A 472 -12.16 -35.12 -44.08
C SER A 472 -12.71 -35.75 -42.80
N THR A 473 -12.48 -35.09 -41.67
CA THR A 473 -13.31 -35.24 -40.45
C THR A 473 -13.65 -33.85 -39.92
N VAL A 474 -14.78 -33.71 -39.22
CA VAL A 474 -15.21 -32.43 -38.60
C VAL A 474 -14.16 -31.90 -37.61
N THR A 475 -13.47 -32.79 -36.88
CA THR A 475 -12.38 -32.43 -35.95
C THR A 475 -11.16 -31.85 -36.68
N ASN A 476 -10.81 -32.38 -37.86
CA ASN A 476 -9.68 -31.87 -38.64
C ASN A 476 -9.95 -30.50 -39.27
N GLN A 477 -11.22 -30.15 -39.52
CA GLN A 477 -11.58 -28.81 -39.99
C GLN A 477 -11.29 -27.73 -38.95
N ALA A 478 -11.70 -27.94 -37.70
CA ALA A 478 -11.46 -26.98 -36.61
C ALA A 478 -9.95 -26.80 -36.31
N ILE A 479 -9.16 -27.87 -36.38
CA ILE A 479 -7.70 -27.83 -36.21
C ILE A 479 -7.05 -26.99 -37.32
N ARG A 480 -7.45 -27.19 -38.59
CA ARG A 480 -6.95 -26.39 -39.73
C ARG A 480 -7.29 -24.91 -39.57
N GLN A 481 -8.51 -24.60 -39.17
CA GLN A 481 -8.95 -23.23 -38.92
C GLN A 481 -8.13 -22.59 -37.79
N ALA A 482 -7.84 -23.32 -36.72
CA ALA A 482 -6.99 -22.84 -35.64
C ALA A 482 -5.54 -22.59 -36.12
N TRP A 483 -4.94 -23.55 -36.83
CA TRP A 483 -3.58 -23.41 -37.40
C TRP A 483 -3.47 -22.22 -38.36
N TYR A 484 -4.50 -21.99 -39.18
CA TYR A 484 -4.57 -20.87 -40.12
C TYR A 484 -4.41 -19.50 -39.43
N THR A 485 -4.94 -19.35 -38.22
CA THR A 485 -4.81 -18.10 -37.45
C THR A 485 -3.44 -17.91 -36.78
N SER A 486 -2.59 -18.94 -36.80
CA SER A 486 -1.26 -18.93 -36.19
C SER A 486 -0.21 -18.26 -37.07
N GLY A 487 0.91 -17.83 -36.48
CA GLY A 487 2.04 -17.28 -37.24
C GLY A 487 2.69 -18.27 -38.21
N HIS A 488 2.50 -19.58 -38.00
CA HIS A 488 3.06 -20.64 -38.86
C HIS A 488 2.38 -20.72 -40.24
N ALA A 489 1.14 -20.25 -40.35
CA ALA A 489 0.35 -20.28 -41.58
C ALA A 489 0.30 -18.92 -42.31
N LYS A 490 0.76 -17.84 -41.69
CA LYS A 490 0.57 -16.47 -42.21
C LYS A 490 1.60 -16.10 -43.28
N GLY A 491 1.39 -16.55 -44.51
CA GLY A 491 2.25 -16.21 -45.66
C GLY A 491 2.34 -14.72 -46.00
N SER A 492 1.31 -13.93 -45.66
CA SER A 492 1.31 -12.45 -45.80
C SER A 492 2.11 -11.73 -44.72
N ALA A 493 2.52 -12.41 -43.64
CA ALA A 493 3.29 -11.77 -42.59
C ALA A 493 4.62 -11.23 -43.16
N PRO A 494 5.12 -10.07 -42.69
CA PRO A 494 6.33 -9.43 -43.23
C PRO A 494 7.53 -10.37 -43.40
N ALA A 495 7.70 -11.35 -42.51
CA ALA A 495 8.76 -12.35 -42.61
C ALA A 495 8.64 -13.21 -43.88
N TYR A 496 7.47 -13.78 -44.16
CA TYR A 496 7.24 -14.66 -45.30
C TYR A 496 6.94 -13.92 -46.59
N SER A 497 6.47 -12.67 -46.54
CA SER A 497 6.30 -11.85 -47.75
C SER A 497 7.63 -11.32 -48.27
N THR A 498 8.52 -10.88 -47.37
CA THR A 498 9.83 -10.29 -47.71
C THR A 498 10.87 -11.34 -48.09
N TYR A 499 10.92 -12.47 -47.37
CA TYR A 499 11.95 -13.49 -47.57
C TYR A 499 11.39 -14.75 -48.21
N ASP A 500 12.24 -15.45 -48.95
CA ASP A 500 11.97 -16.78 -49.48
C ASP A 500 12.86 -17.81 -48.79
N PHE A 501 12.44 -18.21 -47.58
CA PHE A 501 13.30 -18.95 -46.66
C PHE A 501 13.81 -20.29 -47.20
N LYS A 502 13.11 -20.92 -48.17
CA LYS A 502 13.57 -22.19 -48.79
C LYS A 502 14.92 -22.05 -49.51
N THR A 503 15.33 -20.83 -49.82
CA THR A 503 16.59 -20.49 -50.50
C THR A 503 17.70 -20.03 -49.56
N MET A 504 17.47 -20.02 -48.24
CA MET A 504 18.39 -19.42 -47.26
C MET A 504 18.91 -20.45 -46.25
N ASP A 505 20.23 -20.66 -46.26
CA ASP A 505 20.92 -21.53 -45.30
C ASP A 505 20.70 -21.07 -43.85
N GLY A 506 20.54 -22.01 -42.93
CA GLY A 506 20.27 -21.75 -41.51
C GLY A 506 18.85 -21.30 -41.22
N CYS A 507 18.14 -20.65 -42.16
CA CYS A 507 16.77 -20.20 -41.98
C CYS A 507 15.74 -21.30 -42.25
N VAL A 508 16.01 -22.18 -43.21
CA VAL A 508 15.10 -23.28 -43.60
C VAL A 508 14.70 -24.18 -42.44
N GLN A 509 15.61 -24.35 -41.45
CA GLN A 509 15.41 -25.24 -40.31
C GLN A 509 14.22 -24.83 -39.43
N CYS A 510 13.82 -23.55 -39.44
CA CYS A 510 12.72 -23.03 -38.62
C CYS A 510 11.55 -22.52 -39.44
N HIS A 511 11.78 -22.10 -40.68
CA HIS A 511 10.79 -21.38 -41.50
C HIS A 511 10.17 -22.22 -42.61
N THR A 512 10.61 -23.46 -42.82
CA THR A 512 10.04 -24.35 -43.84
C THR A 512 9.75 -25.72 -43.25
N THR A 513 8.69 -26.40 -43.71
CA THR A 513 8.36 -27.75 -43.24
C THR A 513 9.48 -28.72 -43.58
N THR A 514 9.93 -28.71 -44.83
CA THR A 514 10.98 -29.60 -45.33
C THR A 514 12.30 -29.38 -44.58
N GLY A 515 12.68 -28.12 -44.37
CA GLY A 515 13.88 -27.78 -43.62
C GLY A 515 13.82 -28.23 -42.15
N PHE A 516 12.69 -28.01 -41.46
CA PHE A 516 12.53 -28.47 -40.07
C PHE A 516 12.58 -30.00 -39.96
N VAL A 517 11.95 -30.73 -40.89
CA VAL A 517 11.99 -32.20 -40.89
C VAL A 517 13.43 -32.71 -41.05
N ASN A 518 14.18 -32.15 -41.99
CA ASN A 518 15.59 -32.52 -42.21
C ASN A 518 16.48 -32.13 -41.01
N TYR A 519 16.22 -30.97 -40.40
CA TYR A 519 16.94 -30.53 -39.21
C TYR A 519 16.64 -31.41 -37.99
N SER A 520 15.39 -31.82 -37.80
CA SER A 520 14.96 -32.63 -36.66
C SER A 520 15.61 -34.01 -36.60
N THR A 521 15.95 -34.57 -37.76
CA THR A 521 16.52 -35.92 -37.92
C THR A 521 18.02 -35.90 -38.18
N GLY A 522 18.48 -35.11 -39.15
CA GLY A 522 19.87 -35.07 -39.61
C GLY A 522 20.61 -33.76 -39.30
N LYS A 523 19.99 -32.81 -38.60
CA LYS A 523 20.56 -31.47 -38.31
C LYS A 523 21.00 -30.70 -39.55
N VAL A 524 20.37 -30.96 -40.69
CA VAL A 524 20.63 -30.29 -41.96
C VAL A 524 20.08 -28.87 -41.91
N THR A 525 20.93 -27.90 -42.22
CA THR A 525 20.58 -26.46 -42.24
C THR A 525 20.68 -25.83 -43.62
N THR A 526 21.15 -26.57 -44.62
CA THR A 526 21.31 -26.09 -46.00
C THR A 526 19.95 -25.88 -46.68
N ALA A 527 19.84 -24.82 -47.47
CA ALA A 527 18.70 -24.51 -48.32
C ALA A 527 18.37 -25.66 -49.28
N TRP A 528 17.08 -25.90 -49.52
CA TRP A 528 16.60 -27.01 -50.35
C TRP A 528 15.86 -26.54 -51.61
N GLY A 529 15.42 -25.28 -51.65
CA GLY A 529 14.70 -24.68 -52.76
C GLY A 529 15.58 -23.78 -53.63
N VAL A 530 15.08 -23.44 -54.80
CA VAL A 530 15.76 -22.58 -55.78
C VAL A 530 14.93 -21.32 -56.06
N ALA A 531 15.60 -20.21 -56.39
CA ALA A 531 14.94 -18.91 -56.57
C ALA A 531 13.99 -18.84 -57.80
N SER A 532 14.13 -19.77 -58.74
CA SER A 532 13.22 -19.93 -59.88
C SER A 532 11.85 -20.48 -59.47
N ASP A 533 11.79 -21.27 -58.39
CA ASP A 533 10.55 -21.76 -57.82
C ASP A 533 9.88 -20.64 -57.02
N LYS A 534 8.72 -20.16 -57.49
CA LYS A 534 7.97 -19.07 -56.87
C LYS A 534 6.96 -19.54 -55.82
N THR A 535 6.85 -20.85 -55.56
CA THR A 535 6.07 -21.36 -54.43
C THR A 535 6.75 -20.97 -53.12
N LYS A 536 6.01 -20.86 -52.01
CA LYS A 536 6.61 -20.67 -50.68
C LYS A 536 6.22 -21.85 -49.82
N GLU A 537 7.15 -22.38 -49.03
CA GLU A 537 6.83 -23.44 -48.06
C GLU A 537 6.74 -22.83 -46.66
N MET A 538 5.61 -23.05 -45.99
CA MET A 538 5.38 -22.61 -44.61
C MET A 538 5.62 -23.77 -43.64
N VAL A 539 5.45 -23.51 -42.34
CA VAL A 539 5.49 -24.56 -41.28
C VAL A 539 4.10 -25.19 -41.16
N THR A 540 3.94 -26.34 -41.82
CA THR A 540 2.68 -27.10 -41.91
C THR A 540 2.59 -28.16 -40.82
N CYS A 541 1.47 -28.90 -40.81
CA CYS A 541 1.20 -29.99 -39.87
C CYS A 541 2.36 -31.01 -39.77
N ARG A 542 2.99 -31.37 -40.90
CA ARG A 542 4.08 -32.37 -40.97
C ARG A 542 5.39 -31.95 -40.29
N ALA A 543 5.58 -30.66 -40.05
CA ALA A 543 6.76 -30.20 -39.31
C ALA A 543 6.73 -30.82 -37.90
N CYS A 544 5.60 -30.68 -37.20
CA CYS A 544 5.42 -31.17 -35.84
C CYS A 544 4.94 -32.63 -35.77
N HIS A 545 4.23 -33.11 -36.78
CA HIS A 545 3.62 -34.46 -36.77
C HIS A 545 4.33 -35.41 -37.72
N ILE A 546 4.63 -36.62 -37.25
CA ILE A 546 5.07 -37.73 -38.11
C ILE A 546 3.89 -38.38 -38.81
N ASP A 547 2.71 -38.30 -38.19
CA ASP A 547 1.44 -38.75 -38.74
C ASP A 547 0.33 -37.80 -38.30
N ILE A 548 -0.29 -37.15 -39.28
CA ILE A 548 -1.35 -36.15 -39.10
C ILE A 548 -2.74 -36.79 -38.95
N VAL A 549 -2.89 -38.06 -39.30
CA VAL A 549 -4.15 -38.82 -39.14
C VAL A 549 -4.30 -39.26 -37.69
N THR A 550 -3.26 -39.87 -37.13
CA THR A 550 -3.24 -40.29 -35.71
C THR A 550 -2.87 -39.15 -34.76
N GLY A 551 -2.30 -38.06 -35.28
CA GLY A 551 -1.81 -36.92 -34.50
C GLY A 551 -0.47 -37.19 -33.81
N ALA A 552 0.24 -38.26 -34.15
CA ALA A 552 1.53 -38.61 -33.58
C ALA A 552 2.57 -37.49 -33.78
N LEU A 553 3.20 -37.07 -32.68
CA LEU A 553 4.18 -35.98 -32.66
C LEU A 553 5.58 -36.47 -33.01
N ARG A 554 6.34 -35.60 -33.66
CA ARG A 554 7.75 -35.78 -33.94
C ARG A 554 8.56 -35.59 -32.66
N THR A 555 9.42 -36.55 -32.34
CA THR A 555 10.31 -36.43 -31.18
C THR A 555 11.59 -35.71 -31.59
N VAL A 556 12.00 -34.70 -30.81
CA VAL A 556 13.21 -33.91 -31.07
C VAL A 556 14.07 -33.88 -29.82
N GLN A 557 15.36 -34.19 -29.98
CA GLN A 557 16.35 -34.06 -28.92
C GLN A 557 16.57 -32.58 -28.57
N PRO A 558 16.97 -32.25 -27.32
CA PRO A 558 17.23 -30.88 -26.94
C PRO A 558 18.23 -30.20 -27.89
N ALA A 559 17.82 -29.06 -28.46
CA ALA A 559 18.60 -28.37 -29.46
C ALA A 559 19.82 -27.65 -28.85
N LYS A 560 20.88 -27.48 -29.65
CA LYS A 560 21.95 -26.50 -29.44
C LYS A 560 21.68 -25.30 -30.35
N PRO A 561 20.84 -24.34 -29.91
CA PRO A 561 20.30 -23.33 -30.81
C PRO A 561 21.33 -22.28 -31.24
N PHE A 562 22.36 -22.04 -30.42
CA PHE A 562 23.25 -20.89 -30.57
C PHE A 562 24.62 -21.32 -31.11
N SER A 563 24.96 -20.86 -32.30
CA SER A 563 26.28 -21.10 -32.88
C SER A 563 27.39 -20.38 -32.10
N ASN A 564 27.06 -19.23 -31.51
CA ASN A 564 27.95 -18.40 -30.69
C ASN A 564 28.07 -18.89 -29.23
N GLU A 565 27.30 -19.91 -28.82
CA GLU A 565 27.39 -20.57 -27.51
C GLU A 565 27.28 -22.10 -27.67
N PRO A 566 28.28 -22.77 -28.29
CA PRO A 566 28.18 -24.18 -28.68
C PRO A 566 28.08 -25.18 -27.51
N THR A 567 28.39 -24.71 -26.29
CA THR A 567 28.29 -25.48 -25.04
C THR A 567 26.88 -25.45 -24.47
N TYR A 568 26.04 -24.47 -24.81
CA TYR A 568 24.68 -24.39 -24.30
C TYR A 568 23.77 -25.39 -25.02
N VAL A 569 23.05 -26.18 -24.22
CA VAL A 569 22.02 -27.11 -24.68
C VAL A 569 20.72 -26.70 -24.01
N ASN A 570 19.64 -26.64 -24.79
CA ASN A 570 18.32 -26.41 -24.22
C ASN A 570 17.98 -27.49 -23.17
N PRO A 571 17.27 -27.14 -22.09
CA PRO A 571 16.75 -28.13 -21.17
C PRO A 571 15.82 -29.12 -21.86
N SER A 572 15.85 -30.39 -21.43
CA SER A 572 14.93 -31.41 -21.94
C SER A 572 13.59 -31.32 -21.21
N VAL A 573 12.55 -30.87 -21.92
CA VAL A 573 11.22 -30.61 -21.35
C VAL A 573 10.11 -31.28 -22.16
N GLY A 574 10.35 -32.52 -22.60
CA GLY A 574 9.36 -33.34 -23.29
C GLY A 574 8.90 -32.76 -24.63
N GLN A 575 7.59 -32.76 -24.90
CA GLN A 575 7.01 -32.30 -26.18
C GLN A 575 7.34 -30.84 -26.50
N SER A 576 7.61 -30.00 -25.50
CA SER A 576 8.00 -28.61 -25.70
C SER A 576 9.37 -28.45 -26.38
N ASN A 577 10.19 -29.51 -26.44
CA ASN A 577 11.43 -29.54 -27.23
C ASN A 577 11.19 -29.22 -28.72
N LEU A 578 10.03 -29.63 -29.27
CA LEU A 578 9.61 -29.28 -30.63
C LEU A 578 9.57 -27.76 -30.83
N CYS A 579 8.97 -27.04 -29.89
CA CYS A 579 8.80 -25.59 -29.95
C CYS A 579 10.15 -24.89 -29.76
N MET A 580 10.91 -25.31 -28.75
CA MET A 580 12.18 -24.68 -28.37
C MET A 580 13.25 -24.79 -29.45
N THR A 581 13.15 -25.78 -30.34
CA THR A 581 14.07 -25.95 -31.45
C THR A 581 14.13 -24.70 -32.35
N CYS A 582 13.00 -24.04 -32.56
CA CYS A 582 12.93 -22.79 -33.33
C CYS A 582 12.83 -21.56 -32.41
N HIS A 583 12.01 -21.63 -31.37
CA HIS A 583 11.70 -20.50 -30.49
C HIS A 583 12.77 -20.21 -29.42
N SER A 584 13.95 -20.81 -29.53
CA SER A 584 15.14 -20.29 -28.87
C SER A 584 15.78 -19.15 -29.67
N GLY A 585 15.49 -19.05 -30.97
CA GLY A 585 16.31 -18.26 -31.89
C GLY A 585 17.65 -18.94 -32.18
N THR A 586 18.43 -18.37 -33.09
CA THR A 586 19.74 -18.94 -33.47
C THR A 586 20.94 -18.13 -32.98
N ASN A 587 20.68 -17.01 -32.29
CA ASN A 587 21.70 -16.09 -31.80
C ASN A 587 21.26 -15.43 -30.48
N THR A 588 22.24 -15.10 -29.64
CA THR A 588 22.08 -14.42 -28.34
C THR A 588 22.94 -13.15 -28.30
N GLY A 589 22.80 -12.34 -27.25
CA GLY A 589 23.66 -11.17 -27.07
C GLY A 589 25.16 -11.51 -26.94
N GLN A 590 25.51 -12.76 -26.65
CA GLN A 590 26.90 -13.22 -26.55
C GLN A 590 27.71 -13.04 -27.85
N VAL A 591 27.05 -12.89 -29.00
CA VAL A 591 27.71 -12.50 -30.25
C VAL A 591 28.44 -11.16 -30.12
N ILE A 592 27.87 -10.20 -29.37
CA ILE A 592 28.48 -8.87 -29.16
C ILE A 592 29.71 -9.02 -28.28
N THR A 593 29.64 -9.84 -27.23
CA THR A 593 30.79 -10.20 -26.38
C THR A 593 31.90 -10.84 -27.20
N THR A 594 31.54 -11.73 -28.14
CA THR A 594 32.50 -12.40 -29.02
C THR A 594 33.18 -11.40 -29.97
N GLN A 595 32.42 -10.45 -30.53
CA GLN A 595 33.00 -9.38 -31.37
C GLN A 595 33.94 -8.46 -30.56
N LEU A 596 33.59 -8.15 -29.31
CA LEU A 596 34.45 -7.39 -28.41
C LEU A 596 35.76 -8.13 -28.11
N GLN A 597 35.68 -9.43 -27.83
CA GLN A 597 36.86 -10.29 -27.61
C GLN A 597 37.73 -10.42 -28.86
N ALA A 598 37.13 -10.31 -30.06
CA ALA A 598 37.84 -10.29 -31.34
C ALA A 598 38.36 -8.88 -31.72
N ASN A 599 38.35 -7.92 -30.80
CA ASN A 599 38.81 -6.54 -31.03
C ASN A 599 38.09 -5.82 -32.19
N ALA A 600 36.82 -6.13 -32.43
CA ALA A 600 36.06 -5.52 -33.51
C ALA A 600 35.81 -4.01 -33.29
N ASP A 601 35.75 -3.24 -34.39
CA ASP A 601 35.53 -1.80 -34.36
C ASP A 601 34.05 -1.42 -34.22
N PHE A 602 33.62 -1.16 -32.99
CA PHE A 602 32.26 -0.71 -32.66
C PHE A 602 31.95 0.74 -33.10
N THR A 603 32.95 1.52 -33.56
CA THR A 603 32.70 2.87 -34.06
C THR A 603 32.12 2.88 -35.48
N ASN A 604 32.17 1.74 -36.19
CA ASN A 604 31.63 1.57 -37.54
C ASN A 604 31.06 0.17 -37.80
N MET A 605 30.33 -0.39 -36.82
CA MET A 605 29.73 -1.72 -36.91
C MET A 605 28.24 -1.65 -37.23
N ALA A 606 27.78 -2.44 -38.20
CA ALA A 606 26.34 -2.60 -38.43
C ALA A 606 25.66 -3.23 -37.21
N PHE A 607 24.42 -2.82 -36.91
CA PHE A 607 23.67 -3.38 -35.78
C PHE A 607 23.56 -4.90 -35.88
N ILE A 608 23.96 -5.60 -34.82
CA ILE A 608 23.78 -7.05 -34.72
C ILE A 608 22.36 -7.32 -34.22
N GLN A 609 21.52 -7.85 -35.08
CA GLN A 609 20.10 -8.06 -34.78
C GLN A 609 19.87 -9.34 -33.93
N PRO A 610 19.08 -9.28 -32.84
CA PRO A 610 18.58 -10.48 -32.18
C PRO A 610 17.63 -11.27 -33.08
N HIS A 611 17.55 -12.59 -32.88
CA HIS A 611 16.43 -13.37 -33.41
C HIS A 611 15.11 -12.95 -32.74
N TYR A 612 14.01 -13.04 -33.46
CA TYR A 612 12.68 -12.69 -32.97
C TYR A 612 11.93 -13.92 -32.42
N ALA A 613 10.90 -13.68 -31.61
CA ALA A 613 10.05 -14.73 -31.03
C ALA A 613 10.84 -15.82 -30.27
N THR A 614 11.89 -15.41 -29.55
CA THR A 614 12.83 -16.27 -28.82
C THR A 614 12.33 -16.60 -27.41
N ALA A 615 11.08 -17.04 -27.30
CA ALA A 615 10.41 -17.34 -26.04
C ALA A 615 11.22 -18.30 -25.15
N ALA A 616 11.83 -19.33 -25.73
CA ALA A 616 12.64 -20.29 -24.98
C ALA A 616 13.94 -19.66 -24.45
N ALA A 617 14.62 -18.84 -25.25
CA ALA A 617 15.84 -18.17 -24.79
C ALA A 617 15.56 -17.15 -23.68
N ALA A 618 14.42 -16.46 -23.73
CA ALA A 618 13.97 -15.61 -22.63
C ALA A 618 13.58 -16.44 -21.39
N MET A 619 12.85 -17.54 -21.58
CA MET A 619 12.41 -18.44 -20.51
C MET A 619 13.57 -19.03 -19.70
N TYR A 620 14.68 -19.36 -20.38
CA TYR A 620 15.90 -19.91 -19.76
C TYR A 620 17.03 -18.87 -19.59
N ALA A 621 16.70 -17.58 -19.69
CA ALA A 621 17.58 -16.46 -19.39
C ALA A 621 18.90 -16.38 -20.21
N LYS A 622 18.86 -16.77 -21.48
CA LYS A 622 20.01 -16.74 -22.42
C LYS A 622 19.91 -15.75 -23.58
N GLY A 623 18.71 -15.30 -23.95
CA GLY A 623 18.51 -14.59 -25.22
C GLY A 623 19.22 -13.23 -25.36
N GLY A 624 19.34 -12.46 -24.29
CA GLY A 624 19.84 -11.08 -24.28
C GLY A 624 21.36 -10.93 -24.18
N TYR A 625 21.81 -9.68 -24.28
CA TYR A 625 23.15 -9.27 -23.90
C TYR A 625 23.21 -9.10 -22.38
N HIS A 626 24.04 -9.90 -21.74
CA HIS A 626 24.30 -9.85 -20.32
C HIS A 626 25.43 -8.88 -20.03
N PHE A 627 25.17 -7.82 -19.26
CA PHE A 627 26.18 -6.83 -18.94
C PHE A 627 27.27 -7.40 -18.01
N PRO A 628 28.54 -7.02 -18.18
CA PRO A 628 29.63 -7.47 -17.32
C PRO A 628 29.36 -7.21 -15.83
N GLY A 629 29.69 -8.17 -14.97
CA GLY A 629 29.53 -8.06 -13.52
C GLY A 629 28.09 -8.27 -13.00
N ARG A 630 27.12 -8.54 -13.87
CA ARG A 630 25.72 -8.84 -13.51
C ARG A 630 25.46 -10.34 -13.63
N ASN A 631 24.62 -10.87 -12.73
CA ASN A 631 24.12 -12.23 -12.82
C ASN A 631 22.72 -12.24 -13.43
N TYR A 632 22.51 -13.09 -14.43
CA TYR A 632 21.23 -13.27 -15.13
C TYR A 632 20.69 -14.71 -15.04
N ASP A 633 21.16 -15.52 -14.10
CA ASP A 633 20.65 -16.89 -13.83
C ASP A 633 19.25 -16.86 -13.18
N LEU A 634 18.29 -16.25 -13.87
CA LEU A 634 16.92 -16.03 -13.44
C LEU A 634 15.97 -16.94 -14.22
N GLY A 635 16.04 -18.25 -14.00
CA GLY A 635 15.13 -19.20 -14.66
C GLY A 635 13.66 -18.87 -14.43
N ALA A 636 12.84 -19.00 -15.46
CA ALA A 636 11.41 -18.76 -15.35
C ALA A 636 10.72 -19.75 -14.41
N THR A 637 9.80 -19.28 -13.56
CA THR A 637 9.01 -20.13 -12.67
C THR A 637 8.19 -21.17 -13.42
N HIS A 638 7.69 -20.82 -14.61
CA HIS A 638 6.87 -21.71 -15.44
C HIS A 638 7.67 -22.70 -16.29
N SER A 639 9.00 -22.69 -16.23
CA SER A 639 9.88 -23.54 -17.07
C SER A 639 9.76 -25.04 -16.78
N ASN A 640 9.21 -25.41 -15.63
CA ASN A 640 9.02 -26.79 -15.19
C ASN A 640 7.59 -27.34 -15.39
N LEU A 641 6.68 -26.54 -15.96
CA LEU A 641 5.31 -26.98 -16.21
C LEU A 641 5.29 -28.16 -17.18
N GLY A 642 4.40 -29.13 -16.95
CA GLY A 642 4.22 -30.27 -17.85
C GLY A 642 5.36 -31.30 -17.84
N ASN A 643 6.31 -31.21 -16.90
CA ASN A 643 7.38 -32.22 -16.76
C ASN A 643 6.82 -33.58 -16.32
N THR A 644 5.80 -33.62 -15.47
CA THR A 644 5.18 -34.85 -14.96
C THR A 644 4.38 -35.63 -16.00
N ASN A 645 3.98 -35.00 -17.10
CA ASN A 645 3.21 -35.62 -18.20
C ASN A 645 3.91 -35.50 -19.56
N ALA A 646 5.22 -35.18 -19.55
CA ALA A 646 6.07 -35.01 -20.72
C ALA A 646 5.57 -33.99 -21.77
N LYS A 647 4.63 -33.09 -21.43
CA LYS A 647 4.18 -32.02 -22.34
C LYS A 647 5.15 -30.83 -22.34
N GLY A 648 5.75 -30.54 -21.20
CA GLY A 648 6.58 -29.36 -21.01
C GLY A 648 5.81 -28.03 -21.03
N PRO A 649 6.50 -26.92 -20.82
CA PRO A 649 5.87 -25.63 -20.50
C PRO A 649 5.14 -25.00 -21.68
N CYS A 650 5.70 -25.07 -22.88
CA CYS A 650 5.13 -24.46 -24.07
C CYS A 650 3.78 -25.10 -24.42
N VAL A 651 3.73 -26.44 -24.44
CA VAL A 651 2.51 -27.20 -24.77
C VAL A 651 1.45 -27.01 -23.68
N SER A 652 1.86 -27.00 -22.41
CA SER A 652 0.94 -26.78 -21.29
C SER A 652 0.19 -25.45 -21.38
N CYS A 653 0.83 -24.38 -21.89
CA CYS A 653 0.18 -23.08 -22.03
C CYS A 653 -0.44 -22.84 -23.40
N HIS A 654 0.26 -23.19 -24.48
CA HIS A 654 -0.12 -22.77 -25.84
C HIS A 654 -0.95 -23.81 -26.61
N ARG A 655 -1.18 -25.01 -26.06
CA ARG A 655 -1.88 -26.12 -26.75
C ARG A 655 -3.13 -26.63 -26.02
N ASN A 656 -3.94 -25.73 -25.45
CA ASN A 656 -5.15 -26.10 -24.71
C ASN A 656 -6.45 -26.02 -25.58
N GLY A 657 -7.35 -27.00 -25.42
CA GLY A 657 -8.67 -27.07 -26.05
C GLY A 657 -8.69 -27.33 -27.56
N THR A 658 -9.90 -27.30 -28.15
CA THR A 658 -10.15 -27.52 -29.59
C THR A 658 -9.46 -26.49 -30.50
N TYR A 659 -9.16 -25.29 -29.98
CA TYR A 659 -8.45 -24.22 -30.68
C TYR A 659 -6.94 -24.15 -30.36
N GLY A 660 -6.38 -25.19 -29.73
CA GLY A 660 -4.98 -25.22 -29.29
C GLY A 660 -3.93 -25.13 -30.41
N HIS A 661 -4.30 -25.35 -31.68
CA HIS A 661 -3.39 -25.15 -32.82
C HIS A 661 -3.32 -23.70 -33.32
N SER A 662 -4.01 -22.76 -32.65
CA SER A 662 -3.73 -21.33 -32.81
C SER A 662 -2.38 -20.95 -32.18
N PHE A 663 -1.90 -21.76 -31.23
CA PHE A 663 -0.71 -21.53 -30.40
C PHE A 663 -0.74 -20.20 -29.63
N ARG A 664 -1.92 -19.58 -29.50
CA ARG A 664 -2.13 -18.35 -28.75
C ARG A 664 -2.58 -18.68 -27.33
N SER A 665 -2.07 -17.94 -26.36
CA SER A 665 -2.51 -18.00 -24.95
C SER A 665 -3.69 -17.08 -24.63
N GLY A 666 -4.35 -16.52 -25.65
CA GLY A 666 -5.32 -15.41 -25.53
C GLY A 666 -6.67 -15.71 -24.89
N VAL A 667 -6.85 -16.86 -24.23
CA VAL A 667 -8.06 -17.16 -23.47
C VAL A 667 -7.77 -16.87 -22.00
N SER A 668 -8.34 -15.79 -21.47
CA SER A 668 -8.17 -15.32 -20.07
C SER A 668 -8.47 -16.39 -19.01
N THR A 669 -9.16 -17.46 -19.39
CA THR A 669 -9.51 -18.61 -18.55
C THR A 669 -8.38 -19.61 -18.32
N LEU A 670 -7.29 -19.58 -19.10
CA LEU A 670 -6.19 -20.52 -18.92
C LEU A 670 -5.44 -20.28 -17.61
N CYS A 671 -5.10 -19.02 -17.31
CA CYS A 671 -4.42 -18.66 -16.07
C CYS A 671 -5.27 -19.05 -14.85
N THR A 672 -6.59 -18.91 -14.94
CA THR A 672 -7.52 -19.25 -13.85
C THR A 672 -7.58 -20.75 -13.57
N THR A 673 -7.22 -21.62 -14.53
CA THR A 673 -7.17 -23.08 -14.28
C THR A 673 -6.12 -23.48 -13.25
N CYS A 674 -5.04 -22.69 -13.10
CA CYS A 674 -3.98 -22.95 -12.12
C CYS A 674 -3.94 -21.92 -10.99
N HIS A 675 -4.30 -20.65 -11.25
CA HIS A 675 -4.18 -19.55 -10.29
C HIS A 675 -5.51 -19.16 -9.61
N GLY A 676 -6.66 -19.65 -10.10
CA GLY A 676 -7.97 -19.27 -9.57
C GLY A 676 -8.19 -17.75 -9.55
N ALA A 677 -8.75 -17.23 -8.46
CA ALA A 677 -8.96 -15.78 -8.26
C ALA A 677 -7.69 -15.01 -7.85
N ASN A 678 -6.57 -15.71 -7.60
CA ASN A 678 -5.33 -15.10 -7.08
C ASN A 678 -4.55 -14.29 -8.13
N MET A 679 -4.97 -14.35 -9.40
CA MET A 679 -4.38 -13.55 -10.48
C MET A 679 -5.47 -13.02 -11.43
N PRO A 680 -6.23 -11.99 -11.01
CA PRO A 680 -7.29 -11.41 -11.82
C PRO A 680 -6.73 -10.80 -13.12
N GLU A 681 -7.60 -10.67 -14.13
CA GLU A 681 -7.25 -10.12 -15.44
C GLU A 681 -6.59 -8.74 -15.33
N GLU A 682 -7.09 -7.87 -14.45
CA GLU A 682 -6.54 -6.54 -14.19
C GLU A 682 -5.07 -6.59 -13.77
N GLN A 683 -4.68 -7.53 -12.90
CA GLN A 683 -3.28 -7.67 -12.47
C GLN A 683 -2.38 -8.15 -13.61
N ARG A 684 -2.89 -9.02 -14.49
CA ARG A 684 -2.15 -9.50 -15.68
C ARG A 684 -1.97 -8.37 -16.70
N GLN A 685 -2.98 -7.55 -16.92
CA GLN A 685 -2.91 -6.36 -17.78
C GLN A 685 -1.95 -5.34 -17.20
N LEU A 686 -2.03 -5.04 -15.90
CA LEU A 686 -1.11 -4.14 -15.23
C LEU A 686 0.35 -4.59 -15.36
N ALA A 687 0.64 -5.89 -15.26
CA ALA A 687 2.00 -6.42 -15.44
C ALA A 687 2.51 -6.26 -16.88
N ARG A 688 1.65 -6.53 -17.89
CA ARG A 688 1.96 -6.27 -19.30
C ARG A 688 2.23 -4.78 -19.53
N ASP A 689 1.32 -3.91 -19.09
CA ASP A 689 1.39 -2.47 -19.37
C ASP A 689 2.61 -1.84 -18.69
N SER A 690 2.95 -2.30 -17.49
CA SER A 690 4.15 -1.85 -16.79
C SER A 690 5.44 -2.25 -17.52
N PHE A 691 5.46 -3.45 -18.13
CA PHE A 691 6.58 -3.89 -18.94
C PHE A 691 6.68 -3.11 -20.27
N VAL A 692 5.54 -2.80 -20.89
CA VAL A 692 5.50 -1.94 -22.09
C VAL A 692 6.01 -0.52 -21.76
N SER A 693 5.60 0.06 -20.64
CA SER A 693 6.13 1.34 -20.15
C SER A 693 7.65 1.29 -19.93
N LEU A 694 8.17 0.19 -19.41
CA LEU A 694 9.62 0.01 -19.25
C LEU A 694 10.36 -0.02 -20.59
N LEU A 695 9.82 -0.72 -21.60
CA LEU A 695 10.39 -0.71 -22.95
C LEU A 695 10.30 0.66 -23.61
N GLU A 696 9.25 1.44 -23.31
CA GLU A 696 9.12 2.82 -23.79
C GLU A 696 10.21 3.73 -23.19
N VAL A 697 10.53 3.58 -21.90
CA VAL A 697 11.67 4.28 -21.28
C VAL A 697 12.99 3.89 -21.95
N LEU A 698 13.22 2.59 -22.19
CA LEU A 698 14.43 2.13 -22.89
C LEU A 698 14.52 2.68 -24.32
N ARG A 699 13.40 2.71 -25.05
CA ARG A 699 13.31 3.34 -26.39
C ARG A 699 13.69 4.81 -26.33
N ALA A 700 13.13 5.56 -25.37
CA ALA A 700 13.39 6.98 -25.19
C ALA A 700 14.86 7.25 -24.82
N GLN A 701 15.44 6.41 -23.96
CA GLN A 701 16.85 6.51 -23.57
C GLN A 701 17.81 6.26 -24.75
N LEU A 702 17.53 5.23 -25.57
CA LEU A 702 18.26 4.97 -26.81
C LEU A 702 18.15 6.15 -27.78
N ALA A 703 16.93 6.70 -27.95
CA ALA A 703 16.69 7.85 -28.82
C ALA A 703 17.43 9.11 -28.33
N ALA A 704 17.49 9.35 -27.02
CA ALA A 704 18.24 10.45 -26.42
C ALA A 704 19.75 10.37 -26.71
N LYS A 705 20.29 9.15 -26.91
CA LYS A 705 21.67 8.90 -27.34
C LYS A 705 21.84 8.86 -28.88
N GLY A 706 20.79 9.15 -29.64
CA GLY A 706 20.82 9.19 -31.11
C GLY A 706 20.53 7.85 -31.81
N PHE A 707 20.15 6.81 -31.06
CA PHE A 707 19.78 5.50 -31.60
C PHE A 707 18.26 5.40 -31.76
N ILE A 708 17.79 5.64 -32.97
CA ILE A 708 16.36 5.67 -33.29
C ILE A 708 15.91 4.32 -33.82
N TYR A 709 14.94 3.71 -33.14
CA TYR A 709 14.22 2.53 -33.61
C TYR A 709 12.85 2.93 -34.15
N THR A 710 12.47 2.44 -35.34
CA THR A 710 11.15 2.71 -35.94
C THR A 710 10.47 1.44 -36.43
N ASP A 711 9.15 1.43 -36.52
CA ASP A 711 8.43 0.26 -37.04
C ASP A 711 8.62 0.05 -38.55
N LYS A 712 8.98 1.11 -39.30
CA LYS A 712 9.24 1.05 -40.74
C LYS A 712 10.62 0.47 -41.07
N ALA A 713 11.59 0.62 -40.17
CA ALA A 713 12.90 0.01 -40.25
C ALA A 713 13.18 -0.66 -38.89
N PRO A 714 12.82 -1.95 -38.73
CA PRO A 714 12.85 -2.66 -37.44
C PRO A 714 14.29 -3.06 -37.00
N HIS A 715 15.24 -2.16 -37.23
CA HIS A 715 16.65 -2.27 -36.90
C HIS A 715 17.20 -0.85 -36.65
N PHE A 716 18.33 -0.76 -35.97
CA PHE A 716 19.06 0.50 -35.85
C PHE A 716 19.95 0.69 -37.07
N ALA A 717 19.82 1.83 -37.75
CA ALA A 717 20.62 2.16 -38.93
C ALA A 717 21.99 2.75 -38.57
N GLN A 718 22.16 3.19 -37.33
CA GLN A 718 23.39 3.76 -36.80
C GLN A 718 24.50 2.70 -36.76
N ARG A 719 25.73 3.12 -37.06
CA ARG A 719 26.92 2.23 -37.07
C ARG A 719 27.95 2.57 -35.99
N ASN A 720 27.88 3.77 -35.42
CA ASN A 720 28.77 4.19 -34.36
C ASN A 720 28.11 3.93 -33.00
N TRP A 721 28.62 2.93 -32.30
CA TRP A 721 28.15 2.52 -30.98
C TRP A 721 29.05 3.05 -29.86
N GLY A 722 30.23 3.57 -30.20
CA GLY A 722 31.32 3.91 -29.27
C GLY A 722 32.48 2.92 -29.37
N SER A 723 33.47 3.07 -28.48
CA SER A 723 34.69 2.25 -28.49
C SER A 723 34.72 1.20 -27.38
N GLY A 724 35.33 0.05 -27.66
CA GLY A 724 35.60 -1.00 -26.67
C GLY A 724 34.34 -1.49 -25.93
N GLN A 725 34.46 -1.73 -24.62
CA GLN A 725 33.36 -2.24 -23.79
C GLN A 725 32.15 -1.30 -23.75
N GLN A 726 32.36 0.01 -23.80
CA GLN A 726 31.27 0.99 -23.84
C GLN A 726 30.47 0.85 -25.14
N GLY A 727 31.16 0.71 -26.28
CA GLY A 727 30.53 0.45 -27.57
C GLY A 727 29.70 -0.84 -27.58
N ALA A 728 30.26 -1.92 -27.03
CA ALA A 728 29.57 -3.19 -26.87
C ALA A 728 28.33 -3.07 -25.95
N ASN A 729 28.42 -2.29 -24.87
CA ASN A 729 27.29 -2.08 -23.94
C ASN A 729 26.14 -1.31 -24.59
N VAL A 730 26.43 -0.26 -25.38
CA VAL A 730 25.40 0.51 -26.09
C VAL A 730 24.71 -0.36 -27.14
N MET A 731 25.48 -1.11 -27.95
CA MET A 731 24.89 -2.08 -28.89
C MET A 731 24.11 -3.17 -28.16
N GLY A 732 24.60 -3.63 -27.01
CA GLY A 732 23.94 -4.62 -26.15
C GLY A 732 22.60 -4.13 -25.59
N ALA A 733 22.51 -2.87 -25.16
CA ALA A 733 21.26 -2.26 -24.73
C ALA A 733 20.24 -2.16 -25.89
N ALA A 734 20.71 -1.78 -27.08
CA ALA A 734 19.89 -1.77 -28.30
C ALA A 734 19.43 -3.18 -28.73
N PHE A 735 20.31 -4.17 -28.58
CA PHE A 735 20.01 -5.60 -28.79
C PHE A 735 18.91 -6.07 -27.83
N ASN A 736 19.04 -5.76 -26.53
CA ASN A 736 18.05 -6.11 -25.52
C ASN A 736 16.69 -5.47 -25.79
N TYR A 737 16.66 -4.19 -26.20
CA TYR A 737 15.41 -3.53 -26.61
C TYR A 737 14.75 -4.25 -27.78
N ALA A 738 15.49 -4.52 -28.86
CA ALA A 738 14.98 -5.18 -30.04
C ALA A 738 14.51 -6.61 -29.75
N LEU A 739 15.20 -7.33 -28.87
CA LEU A 739 14.83 -8.67 -28.41
C LEU A 739 13.49 -8.64 -27.65
N LEU A 740 13.40 -7.82 -26.60
CA LEU A 740 12.24 -7.78 -25.71
C LEU A 740 10.99 -7.22 -26.41
N MET A 741 11.15 -6.27 -27.33
CA MET A 741 10.05 -5.76 -28.17
C MET A 741 9.52 -6.79 -29.17
N ARG A 742 10.33 -7.79 -29.55
CA ARG A 742 9.99 -8.83 -30.54
C ARG A 742 9.77 -10.21 -29.91
N GLU A 743 9.81 -10.29 -28.58
CA GLU A 743 9.42 -11.42 -27.78
C GLU A 743 8.16 -11.02 -26.98
N LEU A 744 7.00 -11.02 -27.66
CA LEU A 744 5.74 -10.48 -27.14
C LEU A 744 5.27 -11.14 -25.84
N GLY A 745 5.82 -12.29 -25.46
CA GLY A 745 5.54 -12.99 -24.22
C GLY A 745 6.50 -12.66 -23.08
N SER A 746 7.41 -11.68 -23.22
CA SER A 746 8.54 -11.49 -22.27
C SER A 746 8.11 -11.20 -20.84
N PHE A 747 6.97 -10.53 -20.68
CA PHE A 747 6.35 -10.27 -19.38
C PHE A 747 5.73 -11.52 -18.74
N GLY A 748 5.49 -12.59 -19.51
CA GLY A 748 4.90 -13.85 -19.05
C GLY A 748 5.88 -15.02 -19.01
N HIS A 749 6.74 -15.17 -20.03
CA HIS A 749 7.72 -16.23 -20.14
C HIS A 749 8.79 -16.12 -19.05
N ASN A 750 9.35 -14.93 -18.83
CA ASN A 750 10.32 -14.69 -17.77
C ASN A 750 10.36 -13.21 -17.35
N PRO A 751 9.36 -12.74 -16.59
CA PRO A 751 9.27 -11.33 -16.21
C PRO A 751 10.48 -10.81 -15.43
N ARG A 752 11.17 -11.68 -14.67
CA ARG A 752 12.36 -11.29 -13.89
C ARG A 752 13.53 -10.98 -14.80
N TYR A 753 13.87 -11.91 -15.68
CA TYR A 753 14.94 -11.75 -16.64
C TYR A 753 14.68 -10.56 -17.57
N SER A 754 13.48 -10.47 -18.13
CA SER A 754 13.10 -9.39 -19.04
C SER A 754 13.14 -8.02 -18.36
N LYS A 755 12.65 -7.91 -17.12
CA LYS A 755 12.73 -6.66 -16.34
C LYS A 755 14.19 -6.29 -16.05
N GLN A 756 15.02 -7.24 -15.61
CA GLN A 756 16.42 -6.95 -15.29
C GLN A 756 17.21 -6.55 -16.54
N LEU A 757 17.05 -7.25 -17.67
CA LEU A 757 17.69 -6.86 -18.93
C LEU A 757 17.33 -5.43 -19.33
N ALA A 758 16.05 -5.06 -19.27
CA ALA A 758 15.61 -3.72 -19.64
C ALA A 758 16.11 -2.66 -18.65
N MET A 759 16.06 -2.92 -17.34
CA MET A 759 16.56 -1.99 -16.31
C MET A 759 18.07 -1.76 -16.46
N ASP A 760 18.87 -2.82 -16.53
CA ASP A 760 20.32 -2.73 -16.68
C ASP A 760 20.70 -2.04 -18.01
N SER A 761 19.89 -2.22 -19.07
CA SER A 761 20.07 -1.51 -20.35
C SER A 761 19.75 -0.02 -20.25
N ILE A 762 18.81 0.40 -19.40
CA ILE A 762 18.52 1.82 -19.18
C ILE A 762 19.63 2.46 -18.33
N ASP A 763 20.02 1.77 -17.26
CA ASP A 763 21.05 2.20 -16.30
C ASP A 763 22.38 2.45 -17.01
N ILE A 764 22.87 1.45 -17.77
CA ILE A 764 24.11 1.63 -18.53
C ILE A 764 24.04 2.76 -19.57
N LEU A 765 22.84 3.06 -20.09
CA LEU A 765 22.66 4.12 -21.08
C LEU A 765 22.55 5.50 -20.45
N ASP A 766 22.23 5.66 -19.16
CA ASP A 766 22.20 6.99 -18.56
C ASP A 766 23.62 7.53 -18.34
N ASN A 767 24.45 6.81 -17.60
CA ASN A 767 25.73 7.28 -17.07
C ASN A 767 26.92 6.37 -17.44
N GLY A 768 26.67 5.22 -18.07
CA GLY A 768 27.71 4.27 -18.48
C GLY A 768 28.14 3.27 -17.41
N VAL A 769 27.49 3.26 -16.24
CA VAL A 769 27.69 2.29 -15.15
C VAL A 769 26.37 1.63 -14.77
N ILE A 770 26.42 0.54 -14.00
CA ILE A 770 25.22 -0.13 -13.46
C ILE A 770 25.20 0.13 -11.96
N ASP A 771 24.47 1.16 -11.54
CA ASP A 771 24.38 1.66 -10.16
C ASP A 771 22.93 1.82 -9.67
N ASP A 772 21.97 1.24 -10.39
CA ASP A 772 20.54 1.23 -10.11
C ASP A 772 19.88 2.63 -10.14
N SER A 773 20.44 3.53 -10.95
CA SER A 773 20.04 4.94 -11.04
C SER A 773 18.82 5.20 -11.94
N VAL A 774 18.30 4.17 -12.61
CA VAL A 774 17.15 4.26 -13.54
C VAL A 774 15.98 5.11 -13.02
N THR A 775 15.56 4.95 -11.77
CA THR A 775 14.41 5.67 -11.19
C THR A 775 14.75 7.02 -10.59
N THR A 776 16.02 7.26 -10.26
CA THR A 776 16.48 8.51 -9.63
C THR A 776 17.02 9.49 -10.66
N GLU A 777 17.56 8.99 -11.78
CA GLU A 777 18.24 9.80 -12.80
C GLU A 777 17.59 9.66 -14.18
N ALA A 778 17.58 8.45 -14.77
CA ALA A 778 17.12 8.26 -16.16
C ALA A 778 15.64 8.65 -16.37
N VAL A 779 14.74 8.10 -15.57
CA VAL A 779 13.29 8.35 -15.69
C VAL A 779 12.95 9.84 -15.47
N PRO A 780 13.41 10.51 -14.40
CA PRO A 780 13.21 11.95 -14.24
C PRO A 780 13.77 12.77 -15.40
N THR A 781 14.98 12.47 -15.87
CA THR A 781 15.63 13.20 -16.96
C THR A 781 14.82 13.12 -18.26
N LEU A 782 14.35 11.91 -18.63
CA LEU A 782 13.54 11.71 -19.83
C LEU A 782 12.15 12.36 -19.71
N ARG A 783 11.54 12.33 -18.52
CA ARG A 783 10.26 12.99 -18.27
C ARG A 783 10.38 14.50 -18.41
N ASP A 784 11.41 15.09 -17.79
CA ASP A 784 11.61 16.54 -17.77
C ASP A 784 11.99 17.07 -19.17
N ALA A 785 12.64 16.23 -19.98
CA ALA A 785 12.89 16.49 -21.41
C ALA A 785 11.64 16.29 -22.30
N GLY A 786 10.50 15.84 -21.75
CA GLY A 786 9.28 15.55 -22.50
C GLY A 786 9.36 14.31 -23.41
N ALA A 787 10.39 13.47 -23.24
CA ALA A 787 10.60 12.27 -24.04
C ALA A 787 9.67 11.10 -23.62
N ILE A 788 9.18 11.12 -22.38
CA ILE A 788 8.18 10.19 -21.85
C ILE A 788 7.09 10.94 -21.07
N SER A 789 5.90 10.36 -20.96
CA SER A 789 4.80 10.95 -20.20
C SER A 789 4.93 10.69 -18.69
N GLN A 790 4.26 11.52 -17.87
CA GLN A 790 4.17 11.30 -16.42
C GLN A 790 3.61 9.90 -16.08
N ALA A 791 2.61 9.43 -16.83
CA ALA A 791 2.01 8.11 -16.60
C ALA A 791 3.01 6.97 -16.85
N VAL A 792 3.89 7.09 -17.86
CA VAL A 792 4.96 6.11 -18.11
C VAL A 792 5.99 6.16 -16.99
N ALA A 793 6.40 7.35 -16.55
CA ALA A 793 7.33 7.52 -15.45
C ALA A 793 6.80 6.88 -14.15
N ASP A 794 5.56 7.17 -13.77
CA ASP A 794 4.91 6.62 -12.57
C ASP A 794 4.77 5.09 -12.67
N SER A 795 4.42 4.58 -13.86
CA SER A 795 4.30 3.15 -14.14
C SER A 795 5.62 2.42 -13.91
N VAL A 796 6.74 2.95 -14.41
CA VAL A 796 8.07 2.32 -14.27
C VAL A 796 8.61 2.41 -12.84
N ILE A 797 8.43 3.55 -12.16
CA ILE A 797 8.80 3.71 -10.75
C ILE A 797 8.05 2.68 -9.90
N ALA A 798 6.72 2.58 -10.08
CA ALA A 798 5.92 1.58 -9.40
C ALA A 798 6.35 0.15 -9.77
N TYR A 799 6.67 -0.11 -11.05
CA TYR A 799 7.10 -1.43 -11.52
C TYR A 799 8.45 -1.85 -10.93
N LYS A 800 9.42 -0.94 -10.79
CA LYS A 800 10.70 -1.21 -10.11
C LYS A 800 10.46 -1.62 -8.66
N ALA A 801 9.64 -0.87 -7.93
CA ALA A 801 9.29 -1.10 -6.53
C ALA A 801 8.50 -2.41 -6.28
N ARG A 802 7.92 -3.04 -7.32
CA ARG A 802 7.24 -4.34 -7.18
C ARG A 802 8.26 -5.46 -6.91
N ASN A 803 8.24 -6.00 -5.69
CA ASN A 803 8.95 -7.21 -5.30
C ASN A 803 8.05 -8.46 -5.50
N LEU A 804 8.55 -9.52 -6.15
CA LEU A 804 7.78 -10.74 -6.43
C LEU A 804 7.30 -11.47 -5.17
N CYS A 805 8.09 -11.45 -4.09
CA CYS A 805 7.69 -12.06 -2.83
C CYS A 805 6.53 -11.28 -2.18
N ILE A 806 6.59 -9.94 -2.23
CA ILE A 806 5.56 -9.03 -1.73
C ILE A 806 4.32 -9.04 -2.62
N THR A 807 4.48 -9.33 -3.91
CA THR A 807 3.36 -9.43 -4.85
C THR A 807 2.49 -10.67 -4.57
N CYS A 808 3.10 -11.77 -4.13
CA CYS A 808 2.38 -13.00 -3.79
C CYS A 808 2.03 -13.12 -2.29
N HIS A 809 2.84 -12.53 -1.40
CA HIS A 809 2.65 -12.63 0.05
C HIS A 809 2.36 -11.28 0.73
N GLY A 810 2.17 -10.17 0.01
CA GLY A 810 1.58 -8.94 0.55
C GLY A 810 2.43 -8.02 1.44
N GLY A 811 3.72 -8.28 1.66
CA GLY A 811 4.70 -7.30 2.21
C GLY A 811 4.45 -6.69 3.60
N SER A 812 3.31 -6.95 4.24
CA SER A 812 2.95 -6.54 5.60
C SER A 812 1.74 -7.36 6.08
N ALA A 813 1.54 -7.43 7.40
CA ALA A 813 0.36 -8.05 8.03
C ALA A 813 -0.96 -7.31 7.74
N SER A 814 -0.92 -6.13 7.12
CA SER A 814 -2.05 -5.21 6.92
C SER A 814 -2.55 -5.10 5.47
N THR A 815 -2.05 -5.90 4.53
CA THR A 815 -2.50 -5.89 3.13
C THR A 815 -3.61 -6.92 2.87
N PRO A 816 -4.35 -6.84 1.73
CA PRO A 816 -5.45 -7.76 1.40
C PRO A 816 -5.05 -9.23 1.23
N SER A 817 -3.74 -9.52 1.11
CA SER A 817 -3.17 -10.87 1.11
C SER A 817 -1.89 -10.86 1.95
N PRO A 818 -2.00 -10.74 3.29
CA PRO A 818 -0.84 -10.56 4.16
C PRO A 818 0.10 -11.77 4.07
N MET A 819 1.37 -11.61 4.46
CA MET A 819 2.30 -12.73 4.60
C MET A 819 1.78 -13.55 5.78
N ALA A 820 0.84 -14.46 5.52
CA ALA A 820 0.15 -15.24 6.53
C ALA A 820 1.05 -16.40 6.99
N THR A 821 2.24 -16.07 7.49
CA THR A 821 3.14 -17.01 8.14
C THR A 821 3.64 -16.39 9.44
N ASN A 822 2.85 -16.56 10.50
CA ASN A 822 3.39 -16.66 11.85
C ASN A 822 4.17 -15.41 12.30
N GLN A 823 5.42 -15.59 12.74
CA GLN A 823 6.24 -14.56 13.40
C GLN A 823 6.90 -13.52 12.47
N HIS A 824 6.55 -13.48 11.18
CA HIS A 824 7.17 -12.55 10.21
C HIS A 824 6.87 -11.09 10.54
N ALA A 825 5.62 -10.75 10.89
CA ALA A 825 5.26 -9.38 11.28
C ALA A 825 6.10 -8.88 12.47
N THR A 826 6.44 -9.77 13.40
CA THR A 826 7.29 -9.45 14.55
C THR A 826 8.73 -9.14 14.17
N HIS A 827 9.25 -9.67 13.05
CA HIS A 827 10.65 -9.49 12.66
C HIS A 827 10.87 -8.41 11.61
N ILE A 828 10.00 -8.31 10.61
CA ILE A 828 10.18 -7.43 9.45
C ILE A 828 9.70 -5.99 9.68
N THR A 829 8.93 -5.76 10.75
CA THR A 829 8.42 -4.41 11.05
C THR A 829 9.45 -3.61 11.85
N SER A 830 9.62 -2.34 11.50
CA SER A 830 10.46 -1.40 12.26
C SER A 830 9.83 -0.98 13.59
N VAL A 831 8.51 -1.16 13.74
CA VAL A 831 7.75 -0.72 14.92
C VAL A 831 8.04 -1.59 16.13
N TYR A 832 8.21 -2.92 15.98
CA TYR A 832 8.46 -3.79 17.13
C TYR A 832 9.44 -4.92 16.88
N GLY A 833 9.89 -5.09 15.64
CA GLY A 833 10.96 -6.00 15.24
C GLY A 833 12.27 -5.29 14.94
N PRO A 834 13.34 -6.04 14.67
CA PRO A 834 14.61 -5.49 14.20
C PRO A 834 14.55 -5.02 12.74
N GLY A 835 13.37 -4.78 12.14
CA GLY A 835 13.22 -4.49 10.70
C GLY A 835 14.11 -3.36 10.18
N ALA A 836 14.37 -2.34 11.01
CA ALA A 836 15.30 -1.26 10.67
C ALA A 836 16.77 -1.71 10.48
N TYR A 837 17.15 -2.83 11.09
CA TYR A 837 18.48 -3.46 11.03
C TYR A 837 18.54 -4.63 10.03
N LEU A 838 17.39 -5.06 9.50
CA LEU A 838 17.29 -6.13 8.52
C LEU A 838 17.28 -5.60 7.07
N GLY A 839 16.80 -4.38 6.84
CA GLY A 839 16.68 -3.75 5.50
C GLY A 839 15.29 -3.93 4.87
N SER A 840 15.02 -3.23 3.76
CA SER A 840 13.70 -3.18 3.09
C SER A 840 13.64 -3.89 1.72
N GLU A 841 14.66 -4.69 1.37
CA GLU A 841 14.89 -5.18 0.00
C GLU A 841 14.80 -6.72 -0.15
N TYR A 842 14.72 -7.20 -1.39
CA TYR A 842 14.64 -8.62 -1.77
C TYR A 842 15.75 -9.51 -1.15
N THR A 843 16.92 -8.94 -0.89
CA THR A 843 18.09 -9.60 -0.26
C THR A 843 17.82 -10.07 1.18
N VAL A 844 16.94 -9.38 1.91
CA VAL A 844 16.57 -9.73 3.29
C VAL A 844 15.82 -11.06 3.36
N CYS A 845 15.01 -11.36 2.35
CA CYS A 845 14.31 -12.64 2.28
C CYS A 845 15.30 -13.80 2.00
N GLN A 846 16.32 -13.57 1.17
CA GLN A 846 17.34 -14.56 0.83
C GLN A 846 18.31 -14.87 1.98
N ALA A 847 18.38 -13.99 2.97
CA ALA A 847 19.14 -14.21 4.19
C ALA A 847 18.52 -15.27 5.12
N CYS A 848 17.18 -15.38 5.12
CA CYS A 848 16.43 -16.30 5.98
C CYS A 848 15.93 -17.54 5.23
N HIS A 849 15.73 -17.44 3.90
CA HIS A 849 15.20 -18.52 3.07
C HIS A 849 16.21 -19.02 2.05
N VAL A 850 16.14 -20.31 1.71
CA VAL A 850 16.89 -20.85 0.57
C VAL A 850 16.18 -20.39 -0.70
N GLY A 851 16.84 -19.55 -1.50
CA GLY A 851 16.26 -18.98 -2.70
C GLY A 851 16.16 -19.99 -3.84
N THR A 852 15.18 -20.90 -3.81
CA THR A 852 14.75 -21.61 -5.01
C THR A 852 13.40 -21.09 -5.47
N THR A 853 13.38 -20.58 -6.69
CA THR A 853 12.29 -19.88 -7.36
C THR A 853 11.12 -20.80 -7.74
N ALA A 854 10.17 -20.98 -6.84
CA ALA A 854 8.78 -21.34 -7.12
C ALA A 854 8.04 -21.35 -5.77
N THR A 855 6.71 -21.34 -5.79
CA THR A 855 5.96 -22.03 -4.73
C THR A 855 6.63 -23.36 -4.44
N HIS A 856 7.12 -23.57 -3.21
CA HIS A 856 7.98 -24.71 -2.91
C HIS A 856 7.36 -26.03 -3.37
N ASN A 857 8.09 -26.76 -4.21
CA ASN A 857 7.68 -27.99 -4.87
C ASN A 857 7.40 -29.14 -3.87
N ASN A 858 7.75 -28.93 -2.60
CA ASN A 858 7.56 -29.82 -1.46
C ASN A 858 6.38 -29.42 -0.54
N GLY A 859 5.70 -28.30 -0.82
CA GLY A 859 4.63 -27.75 0.02
C GLY A 859 5.09 -27.02 1.29
N SER A 860 6.37 -26.64 1.46
CA SER A 860 6.84 -25.94 2.66
C SER A 860 7.96 -24.91 2.41
N PRO A 861 7.98 -23.75 3.11
CA PRO A 861 9.10 -22.82 3.09
C PRO A 861 10.37 -23.37 3.75
N ASP A 862 11.39 -23.60 2.94
CA ASP A 862 12.69 -24.05 3.44
C ASP A 862 13.46 -22.86 4.05
N LEU A 863 13.60 -22.88 5.38
CA LEU A 863 14.44 -21.95 6.14
C LEU A 863 15.91 -22.35 5.97
N LYS A 864 16.81 -21.36 5.86
CA LYS A 864 18.25 -21.61 6.04
C LYS A 864 18.49 -21.94 7.51
N SER A 865 18.51 -23.20 7.90
CA SER A 865 18.89 -23.64 9.25
C SER A 865 20.33 -24.18 9.23
N GLY A 866 21.30 -23.41 9.74
CA GLY A 866 22.73 -23.78 9.79
C GLY A 866 23.69 -22.61 9.56
N ASP A 867 24.99 -22.91 9.48
CA ASP A 867 26.08 -21.96 9.22
C ASP A 867 25.80 -21.10 7.98
N GLY A 868 25.87 -19.77 8.13
CA GLY A 868 25.51 -18.81 7.08
C GLY A 868 24.04 -18.34 7.09
N SER A 869 23.20 -18.82 8.03
CA SER A 869 21.88 -18.25 8.29
C SER A 869 21.97 -16.97 9.13
N LEU A 870 21.25 -15.92 8.72
CA LEU A 870 21.18 -14.65 9.46
C LEU A 870 20.52 -14.84 10.84
N CYS A 871 19.77 -15.93 11.03
CA CYS A 871 19.15 -16.28 12.30
C CYS A 871 20.18 -16.58 13.40
N MET A 872 21.30 -17.25 13.09
CA MET A 872 22.28 -17.64 14.11
C MET A 872 23.16 -16.48 14.58
N GLY A 873 23.38 -15.48 13.73
CA GLY A 873 24.08 -14.24 14.11
C GLY A 873 23.27 -13.38 15.08
N CYS A 874 21.94 -13.46 15.02
CA CYS A 874 21.03 -12.70 15.88
C CYS A 874 20.52 -13.50 17.09
N HIS A 875 20.48 -14.83 17.02
CA HIS A 875 20.00 -15.72 18.09
C HIS A 875 21.07 -16.77 18.45
N ALA A 876 21.86 -16.50 19.49
CA ALA A 876 22.89 -17.40 20.00
C ALA A 876 22.34 -18.62 20.81
N GLY A 877 21.05 -18.94 20.68
CA GLY A 877 20.33 -19.91 21.53
C GLY A 877 19.20 -20.64 20.80
N GLN A 878 18.10 -20.94 21.49
CA GLN A 878 16.92 -21.58 20.88
C GLN A 878 16.29 -20.67 19.81
N LEU A 879 16.16 -21.20 18.60
CA LEU A 879 15.42 -20.55 17.53
C LEU A 879 13.93 -20.51 17.86
N VAL A 880 13.29 -19.38 17.55
CA VAL A 880 11.85 -19.19 17.75
C VAL A 880 11.06 -20.19 16.89
N ASP A 881 9.96 -20.72 17.41
CA ASP A 881 9.04 -21.51 16.57
C ASP A 881 8.31 -20.58 15.58
N TRP A 882 8.81 -20.58 14.35
CA TRP A 882 8.27 -19.84 13.22
C TRP A 882 6.91 -20.37 12.72
N LYS A 883 6.31 -21.37 13.37
CA LYS A 883 4.98 -21.92 13.04
C LYS A 883 3.83 -21.33 13.88
N THR A 884 4.15 -20.48 14.86
CA THR A 884 3.16 -19.93 15.79
C THR A 884 2.55 -18.61 15.30
N THR A 885 1.24 -18.45 15.42
CA THR A 885 0.51 -17.21 15.08
C THR A 885 0.47 -16.21 16.24
N SER A 886 0.81 -16.64 17.46
CA SER A 886 1.01 -15.77 18.61
C SER A 886 2.25 -14.90 18.39
N ARG A 887 2.38 -13.79 19.10
CA ARG A 887 3.58 -12.94 19.02
C ARG A 887 4.71 -13.53 19.86
N ILE A 888 5.95 -13.30 19.43
CA ILE A 888 7.15 -13.73 20.18
C ILE A 888 7.12 -13.19 21.61
N GLU A 889 7.29 -14.09 22.56
CA GLU A 889 7.38 -13.75 23.98
C GLU A 889 8.66 -12.96 24.26
N CYS A 890 8.55 -11.95 25.13
CA CYS A 890 9.67 -11.04 25.42
C CYS A 890 10.90 -11.81 25.95
N THR A 891 10.67 -12.91 26.66
CA THR A 891 11.71 -13.78 27.24
C THR A 891 12.59 -14.48 26.20
N VAL A 892 12.14 -14.60 24.95
CA VAL A 892 12.94 -15.17 23.85
C VAL A 892 14.13 -14.27 23.53
N CYS A 893 13.90 -12.96 23.43
CA CYS A 893 14.96 -12.01 23.15
C CYS A 893 15.77 -11.66 24.42
N HIS A 894 15.12 -11.63 25.59
CA HIS A 894 15.72 -11.29 26.88
C HIS A 894 16.18 -12.52 27.69
N ALA A 895 16.64 -13.58 27.01
CA ALA A 895 17.12 -14.82 27.62
C ALA A 895 18.55 -14.69 28.17
N GLN A 896 19.03 -15.74 28.85
CA GLN A 896 20.41 -15.80 29.38
C GLN A 896 21.46 -15.71 28.27
N ASN A 897 21.15 -16.29 27.10
CA ASN A 897 21.85 -16.04 25.84
C ASN A 897 20.96 -15.06 25.05
N PRO A 898 21.17 -13.75 25.18
CA PRO A 898 20.26 -12.76 24.61
C PRO A 898 20.35 -12.73 23.09
N ALA A 899 19.27 -12.28 22.45
CA ALA A 899 19.32 -11.93 21.05
C ALA A 899 20.26 -10.72 20.84
N GLN A 900 21.02 -10.74 19.75
CA GLN A 900 22.01 -9.74 19.39
C GLN A 900 21.62 -9.08 18.06
N LEU A 901 21.72 -7.76 17.97
CA LEU A 901 21.54 -7.06 16.70
C LEU A 901 22.81 -7.14 15.83
N PRO A 902 22.68 -6.98 14.50
CA PRO A 902 23.84 -6.96 13.59
C PRO A 902 24.94 -5.94 13.96
N ASN A 903 24.58 -4.89 14.70
CA ASN A 903 25.53 -3.87 15.19
C ASN A 903 26.25 -4.25 16.50
N GLY A 904 26.02 -5.46 17.03
CA GLY A 904 26.66 -5.95 18.25
C GLY A 904 25.86 -5.73 19.54
N THR A 905 24.79 -4.94 19.53
CA THR A 905 24.01 -4.65 20.74
C THR A 905 23.18 -5.88 21.16
N GLN A 906 23.40 -6.36 22.38
CA GLN A 906 22.65 -7.47 22.97
C GLN A 906 21.43 -6.99 23.76
N ALA A 907 20.35 -7.76 23.72
CA ALA A 907 19.19 -7.51 24.57
C ALA A 907 19.55 -7.72 26.06
N PRO A 908 19.08 -6.86 26.98
CA PRO A 908 19.39 -7.00 28.39
C PRO A 908 18.75 -8.26 28.99
N TYR A 909 19.53 -9.10 29.64
CA TYR A 909 19.03 -10.28 30.35
C TYR A 909 18.25 -9.88 31.61
N LYS A 910 17.01 -10.37 31.77
CA LYS A 910 16.12 -10.06 32.90
C LYS A 910 15.86 -11.28 33.79
N ALA A 911 16.95 -11.95 34.18
CA ALA A 911 16.97 -13.18 34.97
C ALA A 911 16.07 -13.18 36.22
N TYR A 912 16.03 -12.05 36.90
CA TYR A 912 15.48 -11.95 38.25
C TYR A 912 14.01 -11.58 38.28
N PHE A 913 13.36 -11.34 37.13
CA PHE A 913 12.01 -10.78 37.09
C PHE A 913 11.01 -11.67 37.83
N GLY A 914 10.99 -12.96 37.51
CA GLY A 914 10.07 -13.94 38.13
C GLY A 914 10.43 -14.34 39.57
N SER A 915 11.66 -14.10 40.03
CA SER A 915 12.13 -14.59 41.34
C SER A 915 12.32 -13.47 42.37
N LYS A 916 13.03 -12.40 42.01
CA LYS A 916 13.39 -11.28 42.88
C LYS A 916 12.80 -9.93 42.42
N GLY A 917 12.22 -9.86 41.23
CA GLY A 917 11.55 -8.70 40.65
C GLY A 917 10.04 -8.64 40.89
N HIS A 918 9.37 -7.73 40.19
CA HIS A 918 7.90 -7.61 40.20
C HIS A 918 7.19 -8.78 39.52
N GLY A 919 7.89 -9.57 38.71
CA GLY A 919 7.32 -10.71 37.99
C GLY A 919 6.82 -11.85 38.88
N ARG A 920 7.28 -11.90 40.14
CA ARG A 920 6.83 -12.90 41.12
C ARG A 920 5.43 -12.65 41.68
N PHE A 921 4.84 -11.48 41.44
CA PHE A 921 3.53 -11.10 41.95
C PHE A 921 2.49 -11.13 40.82
N ALA A 922 1.33 -11.74 41.07
CA ALA A 922 0.30 -11.97 40.04
C ALA A 922 -0.16 -10.70 39.30
N VAL A 923 -0.18 -9.55 39.98
CA VAL A 923 -0.64 -8.27 39.42
C VAL A 923 0.37 -7.66 38.43
N SER A 924 1.64 -8.06 38.51
CA SER A 924 2.75 -7.52 37.71
C SER A 924 3.57 -8.60 37.02
N ASN A 925 3.06 -9.83 36.95
CA ASN A 925 3.77 -10.99 36.36
C ASN A 925 3.81 -10.99 34.83
N GLN A 926 3.09 -10.08 34.19
CA GLN A 926 3.08 -9.90 32.73
C GLN A 926 3.82 -8.62 32.34
N CYS A 927 4.74 -8.74 31.39
CA CYS A 927 5.50 -7.60 30.88
C CYS A 927 4.59 -6.48 30.33
N THR A 928 3.44 -6.85 29.77
CA THR A 928 2.46 -5.94 29.16
C THR A 928 1.71 -5.05 30.13
N VAL A 929 1.82 -5.29 31.45
CA VAL A 929 1.24 -4.41 32.48
C VAL A 929 1.98 -3.08 32.55
N CYS A 930 3.29 -3.09 32.29
CA CYS A 930 4.12 -1.88 32.33
C CYS A 930 4.58 -1.43 30.94
N HIS A 931 4.61 -2.36 29.97
CA HIS A 931 5.13 -2.11 28.65
C HIS A 931 4.05 -2.19 27.57
N ASP A 932 3.99 -1.19 26.69
CA ASP A 932 3.19 -1.27 25.47
C ASP A 932 3.80 -2.32 24.56
N ARG A 933 3.06 -3.40 24.31
CA ARG A 933 3.56 -4.43 23.40
C ARG A 933 3.82 -3.84 22.02
N ASN A 934 3.08 -2.83 21.56
CA ASN A 934 3.10 -2.33 20.19
C ASN A 934 4.02 -1.12 19.96
N ALA A 935 4.64 -0.57 21.00
CA ALA A 935 5.58 0.54 20.87
C ALA A 935 6.97 0.11 20.37
N THR A 936 7.71 1.08 19.82
CA THR A 936 9.10 0.92 19.38
C THR A 936 10.02 0.54 20.53
N HIS A 937 10.71 -0.60 20.35
CA HIS A 937 11.50 -1.25 21.39
C HIS A 937 12.95 -1.51 20.98
N ILE A 938 13.20 -1.82 19.70
CA ILE A 938 14.54 -2.20 19.21
C ILE A 938 15.20 -0.96 18.59
N THR A 939 15.92 -0.20 19.43
CA THR A 939 16.54 1.08 19.05
C THR A 939 18.07 1.02 19.01
N GLY A 940 18.66 -0.16 19.22
CA GLY A 940 20.11 -0.35 19.21
C GLY A 940 20.84 0.25 20.43
N THR A 941 20.11 0.87 21.35
CA THR A 941 20.63 1.55 22.55
C THR A 941 20.06 0.91 23.82
N LEU A 942 20.94 0.57 24.78
CA LEU A 942 20.51 0.02 26.08
C LEU A 942 19.84 1.09 26.94
N GLY A 943 18.74 0.74 27.61
CA GLY A 943 18.07 1.62 28.59
C GLY A 943 17.05 2.61 28.01
N ASP A 944 16.69 2.50 26.73
CA ASP A 944 15.63 3.31 26.11
C ASP A 944 14.25 2.98 26.75
N SER A 945 13.56 4.02 27.25
CA SER A 945 12.30 3.90 28.00
C SER A 945 11.05 3.97 27.11
N LYS A 946 11.19 3.99 25.78
CA LYS A 946 10.11 4.18 24.79
C LYS A 946 8.94 3.18 24.87
N ARG A 947 9.13 2.03 25.51
CA ARG A 947 8.09 0.99 25.61
C ARG A 947 7.21 1.12 26.86
N LEU A 948 7.49 2.04 27.79
CA LEU A 948 6.68 2.14 29.00
C LEU A 948 5.30 2.78 28.71
N LEU A 949 4.25 2.22 29.31
CA LEU A 949 2.88 2.75 29.21
C LEU A 949 2.72 4.10 29.93
N MET A 950 3.65 4.45 30.81
CA MET A 950 3.72 5.71 31.53
C MET A 950 5.17 6.19 31.61
N ASN A 951 5.38 7.44 31.98
CA ASN A 951 6.73 7.97 32.19
C ASN A 951 7.50 7.13 33.21
N ASN A 952 8.79 6.92 32.95
CA ASN A 952 9.67 6.14 33.83
C ASN A 952 10.03 6.90 35.12
N ASP A 953 9.05 7.32 35.90
CA ASP A 953 9.19 8.13 37.11
C ASP A 953 8.31 7.60 38.26
N ASN A 954 8.18 8.39 39.33
CA ASN A 954 7.41 7.97 40.51
C ASN A 954 5.91 7.82 40.25
N LEU A 955 5.37 8.42 39.17
CA LEU A 955 3.97 8.26 38.79
C LEU A 955 3.67 6.84 38.31
N LEU A 956 4.60 6.22 37.57
CA LEU A 956 4.50 4.81 37.19
C LEU A 956 4.46 3.89 38.41
N CYS A 957 5.20 4.21 39.48
CA CYS A 957 5.13 3.42 40.71
C CYS A 957 3.81 3.67 41.45
N ALA A 958 3.38 4.94 41.54
CA ALA A 958 2.18 5.34 42.25
C ALA A 958 0.90 4.75 41.66
N SER A 959 0.85 4.49 40.34
CA SER A 959 -0.32 3.90 39.67
C SER A 959 -0.77 2.57 40.29
N CYS A 960 0.17 1.81 40.86
CA CYS A 960 -0.12 0.58 41.60
C CYS A 960 0.03 0.77 43.11
N HIS A 961 1.10 1.44 43.55
CA HIS A 961 1.44 1.52 44.98
C HIS A 961 0.60 2.53 45.78
N SER A 962 -0.30 3.28 45.14
CA SER A 962 -1.31 4.11 45.81
C SER A 962 -2.72 3.53 45.73
N ASN A 963 -2.88 2.32 45.17
CA ASN A 963 -4.18 1.68 45.00
C ASN A 963 -4.30 0.41 45.86
N ALA A 964 -5.17 0.48 46.87
CA ALA A 964 -5.41 -0.62 47.82
C ALA A 964 -6.01 -1.87 47.17
N SER A 965 -6.61 -1.75 45.98
CA SER A 965 -7.14 -2.87 45.19
C SER A 965 -6.06 -3.60 44.38
N VAL A 966 -4.86 -3.00 44.25
CA VAL A 966 -3.78 -3.49 43.38
C VAL A 966 -2.64 -4.07 44.22
N VAL A 967 -2.34 -3.48 45.38
CA VAL A 967 -1.28 -3.95 46.29
C VAL A 967 -1.78 -4.13 47.72
N SER A 968 -1.22 -5.12 48.43
CA SER A 968 -1.50 -5.34 49.85
C SER A 968 -1.12 -4.13 50.71
N ALA A 969 -1.78 -3.93 51.86
CA ALA A 969 -1.59 -2.79 52.76
C ALA A 969 -0.11 -2.46 53.09
N ARG A 970 0.76 -3.47 53.22
CA ARG A 970 2.22 -3.30 53.46
C ARG A 970 2.99 -2.58 52.34
N PHE A 971 2.43 -2.52 51.14
CA PHE A 971 3.04 -1.91 49.95
C PHE A 971 2.20 -0.75 49.40
N LEU A 972 1.19 -0.32 50.17
CA LEU A 972 0.34 0.81 49.85
C LEU A 972 0.96 2.09 50.41
N ASN A 973 0.81 3.20 49.69
CA ASN A 973 1.29 4.53 50.07
C ASN A 973 2.79 4.57 50.39
N ILE A 974 3.58 3.82 49.61
CA ILE A 974 5.04 3.82 49.73
C ILE A 974 5.54 5.24 49.47
N SER A 975 6.28 5.76 50.44
CA SER A 975 6.84 7.11 50.34
C SER A 975 8.12 7.10 49.51
N THR A 976 8.40 8.24 48.88
CA THR A 976 9.66 8.47 48.17
C THR A 976 10.71 9.07 49.11
N HIS A 977 11.98 8.88 48.79
CA HIS A 977 13.07 9.54 49.51
C HIS A 977 13.14 11.02 49.15
N ARG A 978 13.64 11.85 50.07
CA ARG A 978 13.92 13.27 49.83
C ARG A 978 15.41 13.56 49.92
N ALA A 979 15.91 14.36 48.99
CA ALA A 979 17.23 14.95 49.08
C ALA A 979 17.22 16.15 50.04
N LYS A 980 18.42 16.66 50.38
CA LYS A 980 18.60 17.76 51.34
C LYS A 980 17.90 19.06 50.93
N ASP A 981 17.80 19.31 49.63
CA ASP A 981 17.10 20.47 49.06
C ASP A 981 15.57 20.31 49.04
N GLY A 982 15.05 19.20 49.60
CA GLY A 982 13.63 18.88 49.65
C GLY A 982 13.11 18.17 48.40
N SER A 983 13.94 18.00 47.37
CA SER A 983 13.56 17.34 46.11
C SER A 983 13.32 15.84 46.32
N THR A 984 12.40 15.28 45.53
CA THR A 984 12.03 13.88 45.61
C THR A 984 12.97 13.04 44.74
N ILE A 985 13.50 11.97 45.32
CA ILE A 985 14.33 10.97 44.62
C ILE A 985 13.40 9.99 43.88
N ALA A 986 13.75 9.66 42.64
CA ALA A 986 12.97 8.70 41.86
C ALA A 986 13.18 7.26 42.36
N CYS A 987 12.12 6.48 42.51
CA CYS A 987 12.17 5.08 42.95
C CYS A 987 13.14 4.23 42.11
N ARG A 988 13.22 4.53 40.81
CA ARG A 988 14.11 3.85 39.85
C ARG A 988 15.60 4.01 40.17
N GLU A 989 16.00 5.01 40.94
CA GLU A 989 17.41 5.21 41.31
C GLU A 989 17.88 4.13 42.27
N CYS A 990 16.97 3.56 43.06
CA CYS A 990 17.26 2.52 44.04
C CYS A 990 16.74 1.15 43.60
N HIS A 991 15.62 1.10 42.86
CA HIS A 991 14.98 -0.15 42.47
C HIS A 991 15.15 -0.44 40.97
N ASP A 992 15.46 -1.69 40.64
CA ASP A 992 15.20 -2.25 39.31
C ASP A 992 13.99 -3.19 39.45
N THR A 993 12.87 -2.81 38.86
CA THR A 993 11.61 -3.58 38.90
C THR A 993 11.75 -4.98 38.31
N HIS A 994 12.77 -5.23 37.48
CA HIS A 994 13.11 -6.55 36.98
C HIS A 994 13.86 -7.42 37.98
N GLY A 995 14.20 -6.89 39.16
CA GLY A 995 14.98 -7.58 40.18
C GLY A 995 16.47 -7.55 39.91
N THR A 996 17.23 -7.81 40.97
CA THR A 996 18.70 -7.87 40.95
C THR A 996 19.17 -9.05 41.82
N GLY A 997 20.49 -9.20 41.98
CA GLY A 997 21.05 -10.10 42.98
C GLY A 997 20.61 -9.79 44.41
N ASN A 998 20.28 -8.52 44.71
CA ASN A 998 19.89 -8.04 46.02
C ASN A 998 18.40 -8.30 46.33
N LEU A 999 18.06 -8.28 47.62
CA LEU A 999 16.67 -8.33 48.08
C LEU A 999 15.91 -7.06 47.70
N SER A 1000 14.58 -7.20 47.64
CA SER A 1000 13.66 -6.07 47.46
C SER A 1000 13.98 -5.20 46.23
N MET A 1001 14.51 -5.81 45.15
CA MET A 1001 14.78 -5.15 43.87
C MET A 1001 15.83 -4.04 43.95
N ILE A 1002 16.61 -3.98 45.03
CA ILE A 1002 17.62 -2.95 45.22
C ILE A 1002 18.72 -3.08 44.16
N ARG A 1003 19.11 -1.99 43.52
CA ARG A 1003 20.16 -2.02 42.50
C ARG A 1003 21.48 -2.54 43.06
N GLY A 1004 22.25 -3.23 42.22
CA GLY A 1004 23.60 -3.67 42.56
C GLY A 1004 24.57 -2.51 42.72
N GLU A 1005 24.25 -1.34 42.15
CA GLU A 1005 25.02 -0.12 42.27
C GLU A 1005 24.07 1.06 42.50
N ILE A 1006 24.38 1.88 43.51
CA ILE A 1006 23.65 3.12 43.82
C ILE A 1006 24.67 4.24 43.96
N ARG A 1007 24.51 5.29 43.15
CA ARG A 1007 25.39 6.49 43.14
C ARG A 1007 26.89 6.18 42.97
N GLY A 1008 27.24 5.19 42.15
CA GLY A 1008 28.65 4.82 41.92
C GLY A 1008 29.21 3.78 42.89
N PHE A 1009 28.40 3.28 43.83
CA PHE A 1009 28.84 2.35 44.86
C PHE A 1009 28.11 1.01 44.76
N ASN A 1010 28.87 -0.08 44.78
CA ASN A 1010 28.32 -1.43 44.82
C ASN A 1010 27.58 -1.67 46.14
N ILE A 1011 26.36 -2.17 46.03
CA ILE A 1011 25.48 -2.48 47.15
C ILE A 1011 25.30 -3.99 47.23
N TYR A 1012 25.53 -4.52 48.42
CA TYR A 1012 25.22 -5.90 48.76
C TYR A 1012 24.14 -5.91 49.83
N PHE A 1013 22.93 -6.30 49.47
CA PHE A 1013 21.78 -6.32 50.36
C PHE A 1013 21.06 -7.67 50.25
N THR A 1014 21.43 -8.59 51.12
CA THR A 1014 20.90 -9.97 51.14
C THR A 1014 20.09 -10.28 52.38
N ASP A 1015 20.07 -9.39 53.38
CA ASP A 1015 19.32 -9.54 54.62
C ASP A 1015 18.82 -8.19 55.18
N ARG A 1016 17.54 -8.15 55.59
CA ARG A 1016 16.86 -6.95 56.08
C ARG A 1016 17.27 -6.53 57.49
N VAL A 1017 17.96 -7.40 58.23
CA VAL A 1017 18.36 -7.14 59.62
C VAL A 1017 19.80 -6.68 59.70
N ASN A 1018 20.72 -7.40 59.06
CA ASN A 1018 22.16 -7.21 59.27
C ASN A 1018 22.90 -6.47 58.13
N THR A 1019 22.32 -6.37 56.92
CA THR A 1019 23.03 -5.83 55.74
C THR A 1019 22.62 -4.40 55.34
N LEU A 1020 21.94 -3.67 56.24
CA LEU A 1020 21.56 -2.26 56.02
C LEU A 1020 22.76 -1.30 56.18
N VAL A 1021 23.68 -1.66 57.07
CA VAL A 1021 24.89 -0.91 57.40
C VAL A 1021 26.06 -1.90 57.29
N GLU A 1022 27.16 -1.47 56.66
CA GLU A 1022 28.40 -2.25 56.53
C GLU A 1022 29.48 -1.57 57.37
N SER A 1023 29.99 -2.26 58.39
CA SER A 1023 30.95 -1.70 59.35
C SER A 1023 32.38 -1.65 58.82
N THR A 1024 32.71 -2.43 57.79
CA THR A 1024 34.07 -2.49 57.23
C THR A 1024 34.32 -1.36 56.24
N THR A 1025 33.42 -1.20 55.27
CA THR A 1025 33.60 -0.24 54.17
C THR A 1025 32.84 1.07 54.39
N ASN A 1026 31.93 1.11 55.37
CA ASN A 1026 30.98 2.20 55.61
C ASN A 1026 30.18 2.59 54.35
N ARG A 1027 29.87 1.60 53.50
CA ARG A 1027 29.16 1.75 52.22
C ARG A 1027 28.01 0.74 52.06
N GLY A 1028 27.36 0.36 53.17
CA GLY A 1028 26.11 -0.38 53.16
C GLY A 1028 24.95 0.43 52.56
N LEU A 1029 23.79 -0.21 52.37
CA LEU A 1029 22.62 0.37 51.69
C LEU A 1029 22.21 1.74 52.24
N CYS A 1030 22.16 1.91 53.56
CA CYS A 1030 21.80 3.20 54.16
C CYS A 1030 22.94 4.22 54.02
N GLN A 1031 24.18 3.76 54.20
CA GLN A 1031 25.36 4.62 54.23
C GLN A 1031 25.63 5.30 52.89
N VAL A 1032 25.43 4.62 51.74
CA VAL A 1032 25.65 5.23 50.42
C VAL A 1032 24.73 6.43 50.12
N CYS A 1033 23.59 6.52 50.82
CA CYS A 1033 22.64 7.62 50.70
C CYS A 1033 22.87 8.70 51.76
N HIS A 1034 23.30 8.30 52.96
CA HIS A 1034 23.59 9.16 54.10
C HIS A 1034 24.90 9.97 53.89
N THR A 1035 24.83 11.00 53.06
CA THR A 1035 26.01 11.83 52.75
C THR A 1035 26.27 12.96 53.74
N LYS A 1036 25.26 13.39 54.50
CA LYS A 1036 25.31 14.55 55.42
C LYS A 1036 24.48 14.40 56.70
N THR A 1037 24.04 13.18 57.01
CA THR A 1037 23.32 12.86 58.26
C THR A 1037 24.26 12.88 59.45
N ASN A 1038 23.73 12.95 60.68
CA ASN A 1038 24.55 12.85 61.89
C ASN A 1038 25.07 11.41 62.11
N TYR A 1039 24.30 10.42 61.66
CA TYR A 1039 24.59 8.99 61.77
C TYR A 1039 24.48 8.27 60.40
N TYR A 1040 25.11 7.10 60.33
CA TYR A 1040 25.49 6.26 59.21
C TYR A 1040 26.05 6.97 57.98
N ARG A 1041 27.01 7.89 58.13
CA ARG A 1041 27.57 8.64 56.99
C ARG A 1041 28.39 7.77 56.02
N ALA A 1042 28.20 7.99 54.72
CA ALA A 1042 28.94 7.34 53.65
C ALA A 1042 30.46 7.45 53.87
N GLY A 1043 31.15 6.32 54.03
CA GLY A 1043 32.60 6.28 54.18
C GLY A 1043 33.14 6.74 55.53
N VAL A 1044 32.28 7.00 56.53
CA VAL A 1044 32.68 7.42 57.88
C VAL A 1044 32.41 6.28 58.87
N PRO A 1045 33.41 5.81 59.65
CA PRO A 1045 33.21 4.81 60.69
C PRO A 1045 32.28 5.32 61.80
N GLU A 1046 31.33 4.47 62.22
CA GLU A 1046 30.33 4.81 63.24
C GLU A 1046 30.32 3.79 64.38
N GLY A 1047 30.22 4.25 65.63
CA GLY A 1047 30.25 3.38 66.82
C GLY A 1047 29.19 3.69 67.89
N SER A 1048 28.32 4.67 67.66
CA SER A 1048 27.43 5.24 68.68
C SER A 1048 25.94 5.09 68.37
N HIS A 1049 25.57 4.22 67.42
CA HIS A 1049 24.19 3.91 67.05
C HIS A 1049 24.04 2.41 66.65
N PHE A 1050 22.83 1.84 66.72
CA PHE A 1050 22.56 0.42 66.45
C PHE A 1050 22.75 0.01 64.98
N THR A 1051 23.60 -0.99 64.71
CA THR A 1051 23.94 -1.46 63.36
C THR A 1051 22.90 -2.38 62.72
N SER A 1052 21.86 -2.77 63.46
CA SER A 1052 20.75 -3.64 63.02
C SER A 1052 19.40 -3.06 63.47
N GLY A 1053 18.29 -3.50 62.83
CA GLY A 1053 16.94 -3.08 63.24
C GLY A 1053 16.54 -1.66 62.84
N CYS A 1054 17.27 -1.01 61.92
CA CYS A 1054 17.04 0.39 61.56
C CYS A 1054 15.60 0.66 61.08
N LEU A 1055 14.95 -0.31 60.45
CA LEU A 1055 13.60 -0.18 59.89
C LEU A 1055 12.48 -0.11 60.96
N ASP A 1056 12.78 -0.47 62.21
CA ASP A 1056 11.82 -0.38 63.32
C ASP A 1056 11.60 1.08 63.76
N CYS A 1057 12.58 1.95 63.51
CA CYS A 1057 12.47 3.38 63.75
C CYS A 1057 12.43 4.22 62.46
N HIS A 1058 12.85 3.65 61.32
CA HIS A 1058 12.86 4.31 60.02
C HIS A 1058 12.05 3.50 58.98
N THR A 1059 10.72 3.65 58.98
CA THR A 1059 9.88 2.87 58.05
C THR A 1059 9.85 3.44 56.64
N HIS A 1060 9.56 2.59 55.66
CA HIS A 1060 9.44 3.01 54.26
C HIS A 1060 8.17 3.84 53.96
N THR A 1061 7.24 3.92 54.92
CA THR A 1061 5.92 4.58 54.79
C THR A 1061 5.77 5.80 55.71
N SER A 1062 6.85 6.27 56.34
CA SER A 1062 6.84 7.43 57.23
C SER A 1062 6.28 8.70 56.57
N SER A 1063 5.45 9.43 57.31
CA SER A 1063 4.87 10.72 56.88
C SER A 1063 5.98 11.77 56.66
N GLY A 1064 6.04 12.32 55.44
CA GLY A 1064 7.03 13.32 55.03
C GLY A 1064 8.21 12.78 54.23
N GLY A 1065 8.35 11.46 54.08
CA GLY A 1065 9.38 10.81 53.26
C GLY A 1065 9.77 9.45 53.81
N ALA A 1066 10.18 8.54 52.91
CA ALA A 1066 10.64 7.21 53.33
C ALA A 1066 11.83 7.30 54.29
N PHE A 1067 11.85 6.40 55.28
CA PHE A 1067 12.89 6.25 56.29
C PHE A 1067 13.10 7.49 57.17
N LYS A 1068 12.14 8.40 57.25
CA LYS A 1068 12.11 9.42 58.31
C LYS A 1068 11.82 8.74 59.66
N PRO A 1069 12.45 9.18 60.78
CA PRO A 1069 12.11 8.70 62.11
C PRO A 1069 10.60 8.79 62.37
N ILE A 1070 10.01 7.69 62.85
CA ILE A 1070 8.62 7.68 63.31
C ILE A 1070 8.50 8.64 64.50
N GLY A 1071 7.52 9.56 64.47
CA GLY A 1071 7.20 10.44 65.62
C GLY A 1071 8.02 11.73 65.76
N GLY A 1072 9.02 11.98 64.90
CA GLY A 1072 9.65 13.30 64.75
C GLY A 1072 10.75 13.69 65.75
N GLY A 1073 11.08 12.84 66.73
CA GLY A 1073 12.19 13.04 67.68
C GLY A 1073 12.80 11.72 68.18
N CYS A 1074 13.97 11.79 68.83
CA CYS A 1074 14.68 10.61 69.36
C CYS A 1074 13.81 9.82 70.35
N ASP A 1075 13.04 10.52 71.19
CA ASP A 1075 12.22 9.91 72.24
C ASP A 1075 11.07 9.05 71.70
N SER A 1076 10.65 9.25 70.45
CA SER A 1076 9.69 8.36 69.78
C SER A 1076 10.27 6.99 69.47
N CYS A 1077 11.61 6.88 69.38
CA CYS A 1077 12.35 5.63 69.21
C CYS A 1077 13.00 5.15 70.53
N HIS A 1078 13.20 6.00 71.55
CA HIS A 1078 13.90 5.69 72.81
C HIS A 1078 13.04 5.77 74.11
N GLY A 1079 11.79 6.23 74.05
CA GLY A 1079 10.86 6.22 75.20
C GLY A 1079 11.09 7.28 76.29
N TYR A 1080 10.14 7.44 77.22
CA TYR A 1080 10.23 8.37 78.38
C TYR A 1080 9.47 7.88 79.63
N PRO A 1081 10.06 7.96 80.86
CA PRO A 1081 11.48 8.19 81.11
C PRO A 1081 12.32 6.98 80.63
N PRO A 1082 13.60 7.19 80.24
CA PRO A 1082 14.45 6.10 79.78
C PRO A 1082 14.87 5.18 80.94
N ALA A 1083 15.02 3.87 80.67
CA ALA A 1083 15.28 2.82 81.66
C ALA A 1083 16.70 2.21 81.53
N PRO A 1084 17.34 1.70 82.59
CA PRO A 1084 18.65 1.07 82.52
C PRO A 1084 18.71 -0.12 81.56
N LYS A 1085 19.85 -0.23 80.86
CA LYS A 1085 20.11 -1.24 79.82
C LYS A 1085 20.04 -2.70 80.31
N ASN A 1086 20.19 -2.91 81.61
CA ASN A 1086 20.31 -4.22 82.26
C ASN A 1086 19.05 -4.71 83.01
N THR A 1087 17.93 -3.97 82.96
CA THR A 1087 16.73 -4.29 83.77
C THR A 1087 15.45 -4.64 83.01
N ALA A 1088 15.31 -4.31 81.72
CA ALA A 1088 14.13 -4.69 80.94
C ALA A 1088 14.41 -5.85 79.97
N THR A 1089 13.46 -6.78 79.82
CA THR A 1089 13.61 -8.01 79.02
C THR A 1089 13.15 -7.89 77.55
N ALA A 1090 12.52 -6.77 77.16
CA ALA A 1090 12.07 -6.50 75.79
C ALA A 1090 11.88 -4.98 75.51
N PHE A 1091 11.88 -4.61 74.23
CA PHE A 1091 11.62 -3.23 73.77
C PHE A 1091 10.10 -2.94 73.83
N GLY A 1092 9.66 -1.98 74.66
CA GLY A 1092 8.29 -1.46 74.60
C GLY A 1092 7.41 -1.58 75.85
N SER A 1093 7.95 -1.93 77.03
CA SER A 1093 7.32 -1.64 78.33
C SER A 1093 8.23 -2.11 79.47
N TYR A 1094 8.25 -1.40 80.58
CA TYR A 1094 8.78 -1.91 81.85
C TYR A 1094 7.81 -1.57 82.98
N ALA A 1095 7.30 -2.61 83.64
CA ALA A 1095 6.26 -2.51 84.67
C ALA A 1095 5.07 -1.64 84.20
N ASN A 1096 4.82 -0.52 84.89
CA ASN A 1096 3.67 0.36 84.64
C ASN A 1096 3.94 1.44 83.56
N TRP A 1097 5.15 1.50 82.99
CA TRP A 1097 5.52 2.48 81.96
C TRP A 1097 5.39 1.88 80.55
N ALA A 1098 4.31 2.23 79.84
CA ALA A 1098 3.98 1.67 78.53
C ALA A 1098 4.92 2.09 77.38
N ASN A 1099 5.71 3.17 77.55
CA ASN A 1099 6.55 3.73 76.49
C ASN A 1099 8.05 3.80 76.82
N ALA A 1100 8.50 3.31 77.99
CA ALA A 1100 9.90 3.37 78.37
C ALA A 1100 10.78 2.45 77.50
N ARG A 1101 11.94 2.94 77.04
CA ARG A 1101 12.98 2.13 76.37
C ARG A 1101 14.36 2.45 76.97
N PHE A 1102 15.40 1.72 76.55
CA PHE A 1102 16.71 1.75 77.21
C PHE A 1102 17.43 3.09 77.10
N GLU A 1103 18.07 3.53 78.19
CA GLU A 1103 18.95 4.71 78.26
C GLU A 1103 20.34 4.43 77.63
N ASP A 1104 20.94 5.47 77.04
CA ASP A 1104 22.26 5.43 76.40
C ASP A 1104 23.43 5.86 77.33
N TYR A 1105 23.23 5.92 78.65
CA TYR A 1105 24.28 6.26 79.63
C TYR A 1105 24.14 5.45 80.92
N SER A 1106 25.24 4.97 81.51
CA SER A 1106 25.21 3.94 82.57
C SER A 1106 25.18 4.45 84.02
N GLY A 1107 25.12 5.77 84.23
CA GLY A 1107 25.38 6.39 85.54
C GLY A 1107 24.18 6.89 86.35
N GLY A 1108 22.98 7.03 85.76
CA GLY A 1108 21.85 7.72 86.41
C GLY A 1108 20.60 6.87 86.69
N GLY A 1109 20.57 5.63 86.22
CA GLY A 1109 19.33 4.94 85.83
C GLY A 1109 18.42 4.35 86.91
N GLY A 1110 18.84 4.43 88.17
CA GLY A 1110 17.92 4.95 89.16
C GLY A 1110 16.86 4.14 89.89
N ALA A 1111 16.59 4.73 91.04
CA ALA A 1111 15.52 5.72 91.20
C ALA A 1111 14.35 5.73 90.18
N HIS A 1112 14.59 5.88 88.87
CA HIS A 1112 13.53 5.90 87.86
C HIS A 1112 12.66 4.63 87.89
N LEU A 1113 13.21 3.49 88.31
CA LEU A 1113 12.50 2.21 88.32
C LEU A 1113 11.67 1.94 89.59
N VAL A 1114 11.67 2.85 90.58
CA VAL A 1114 10.92 2.65 91.83
C VAL A 1114 9.55 3.31 91.74
N ALA A 1115 8.49 2.50 91.80
CA ALA A 1115 7.10 2.93 91.81
C ALA A 1115 6.78 3.73 93.09
N ALA A 1116 7.05 5.04 93.05
CA ALA A 1116 6.77 6.12 94.00
C ALA A 1116 7.80 7.27 93.86
N HIS A 1117 8.92 7.05 93.16
CA HIS A 1117 9.97 8.07 92.96
C HIS A 1117 9.73 8.95 91.73
N ILE A 1118 9.22 8.38 90.63
CA ILE A 1118 8.72 9.10 89.46
C ILE A 1118 7.33 8.56 89.11
N SER A 1119 6.43 9.44 88.64
CA SER A 1119 5.07 9.06 88.25
C SER A 1119 5.09 7.95 87.17
N PRO A 1120 4.26 6.89 87.32
CA PRO A 1120 4.05 5.91 86.25
C PRO A 1120 3.45 6.52 84.97
N PHE A 1121 2.91 7.73 85.05
CA PHE A 1121 2.29 8.45 83.95
C PHE A 1121 3.14 9.61 83.42
N ALA A 1122 4.42 9.69 83.78
CA ALA A 1122 5.29 10.78 83.38
C ALA A 1122 5.34 10.94 81.84
N LYS A 1123 5.16 12.17 81.36
CA LYS A 1123 5.16 12.49 79.92
C LYS A 1123 6.36 13.34 79.52
N PRO A 1124 6.85 13.23 78.27
CA PRO A 1124 7.94 14.07 77.78
C PRO A 1124 7.68 15.57 77.97
N GLU A 1125 6.42 16.00 77.88
CA GLU A 1125 6.03 17.41 78.05
C GLU A 1125 6.28 17.95 79.47
N GLU A 1126 6.41 17.08 80.49
CA GLU A 1126 6.60 17.48 81.89
C GLU A 1126 8.06 17.84 82.22
N GLY A 1127 9.01 17.53 81.34
CA GLY A 1127 10.44 17.85 81.51
C GLY A 1127 11.02 17.40 82.86
N TRP A 1128 11.84 18.26 83.48
CA TRP A 1128 12.49 17.99 84.77
C TRP A 1128 11.57 18.10 86.00
N THR A 1129 10.28 18.39 85.81
CA THR A 1129 9.33 18.65 86.92
C THR A 1129 9.27 17.49 87.92
N ASN A 1130 9.30 16.24 87.43
CA ASN A 1130 9.28 15.06 88.27
C ASN A 1130 10.59 14.84 89.06
N CYS A 1131 11.65 15.61 88.81
CA CYS A 1131 12.97 15.45 89.41
C CYS A 1131 13.29 16.50 90.49
N THR A 1132 12.53 17.60 90.56
CA THR A 1132 12.85 18.77 91.41
C THR A 1132 12.66 18.50 92.91
N ALA A 1133 11.79 17.55 93.29
CA ALA A 1133 11.51 17.21 94.69
C ALA A 1133 12.71 16.64 95.47
N CYS A 1134 13.74 16.13 94.78
CA CYS A 1134 14.95 15.58 95.39
C CYS A 1134 16.20 16.47 95.20
N HIS A 1135 16.10 17.52 94.37
CA HIS A 1135 17.22 18.38 93.96
C HIS A 1135 16.98 19.82 94.42
N ASN A 1136 17.36 20.15 95.65
CA ASN A 1136 17.07 21.45 96.29
C ASN A 1136 17.77 22.68 95.67
N GLY A 1137 18.62 22.50 94.65
CA GLY A 1137 19.28 23.61 93.94
C GLY A 1137 18.52 24.15 92.72
N GLY A 1138 17.45 23.49 92.28
CA GLY A 1138 16.75 23.85 91.05
C GLY A 1138 17.66 23.89 89.80
N ALA A 1139 17.14 24.36 88.67
CA ALA A 1139 17.87 24.42 87.39
C ALA A 1139 19.06 25.42 87.39
N THR A 1140 19.28 26.14 88.49
CA THR A 1140 20.20 27.28 88.58
C THR A 1140 21.40 27.07 89.51
N GLY A 1141 21.49 25.95 90.24
CA GLY A 1141 22.64 25.65 91.09
C GLY A 1141 23.93 25.45 90.30
N MET A 1142 24.96 26.25 90.56
CA MET A 1142 26.32 26.04 90.05
C MET A 1142 27.07 24.99 90.89
N THR A 1143 28.16 24.45 90.34
CA THR A 1143 29.03 23.43 90.96
C THR A 1143 29.27 23.70 92.45
N PRO A 1144 29.09 22.69 93.34
CA PRO A 1144 29.26 21.26 93.05
C PRO A 1144 27.94 20.46 92.85
N TYR A 1145 26.83 21.07 92.46
CA TYR A 1145 25.52 20.39 92.34
C TYR A 1145 25.15 19.93 90.91
N HIS A 1146 24.28 18.91 90.78
CA HIS A 1146 23.80 18.41 89.47
C HIS A 1146 22.94 19.44 88.73
N ARG A 1147 23.33 19.76 87.49
CA ARG A 1147 22.62 20.69 86.60
C ARG A 1147 21.55 19.94 85.79
N MET A 1148 20.28 20.34 85.93
CA MET A 1148 19.15 19.75 85.20
C MET A 1148 19.09 20.23 83.73
N VAL A 1149 20.12 19.90 82.92
CA VAL A 1149 20.27 20.31 81.51
C VAL A 1149 20.49 19.07 80.63
N THR A 1150 19.82 19.03 79.47
CA THR A 1150 20.01 17.97 78.46
C THR A 1150 20.96 18.43 77.34
N PRO A 1151 21.79 17.53 76.77
CA PRO A 1151 21.92 16.13 77.14
C PRO A 1151 22.79 15.95 78.40
N VAL A 1152 22.32 15.07 79.29
CA VAL A 1152 22.91 14.84 80.62
C VAL A 1152 24.37 14.37 80.52
N LYS A 1153 24.72 13.61 79.46
CA LYS A 1153 26.08 13.10 79.24
C LYS A 1153 27.15 14.21 79.13
N GLU A 1154 26.75 15.44 78.80
CA GLU A 1154 27.67 16.56 78.59
C GLU A 1154 27.88 17.38 79.89
N HIS A 1155 27.20 17.01 80.99
CA HIS A 1155 27.13 17.79 82.24
C HIS A 1155 27.32 16.92 83.51
N ILE A 1156 28.14 15.87 83.44
CA ILE A 1156 28.30 14.83 84.49
C ILE A 1156 29.38 15.12 85.54
N GLU A 1157 29.96 16.31 85.54
CA GLU A 1157 31.19 16.63 86.27
C GLU A 1157 30.97 16.98 87.76
N ASN A 1158 31.70 16.29 88.66
CA ASN A 1158 31.76 16.47 90.13
C ASN A 1158 30.40 16.69 90.83
N LEU A 1159 29.46 15.76 90.59
CA LEU A 1159 28.10 15.83 91.11
C LEU A 1159 28.03 15.57 92.63
N THR A 1160 27.53 16.56 93.38
CA THR A 1160 27.02 16.41 94.75
C THR A 1160 25.50 16.59 94.73
N VAL A 1161 24.74 15.68 95.34
CA VAL A 1161 23.28 15.83 95.46
C VAL A 1161 22.94 16.41 96.83
N LEU A 1162 22.24 17.54 96.86
CA LEU A 1162 21.60 18.08 98.06
C LEU A 1162 20.16 17.60 98.12
N VAL A 1163 19.92 16.56 98.92
CA VAL A 1163 18.58 16.12 99.30
C VAL A 1163 18.01 17.11 100.33
N ASP A 1164 16.72 17.44 100.26
CA ASP A 1164 16.08 18.31 101.25
C ASP A 1164 16.33 17.85 102.70
N ASN A 1165 16.71 18.79 103.58
CA ASN A 1165 17.00 18.51 104.98
C ASN A 1165 15.74 18.12 105.79
N SER A 1166 14.55 18.59 105.39
CA SER A 1166 13.27 18.24 106.03
C SER A 1166 12.91 16.76 105.89
N LEU A 1167 13.57 16.06 104.97
CA LEU A 1167 13.41 14.62 104.77
C LEU A 1167 14.46 13.81 105.57
N ARG A 1168 15.36 14.44 106.35
CA ARG A 1168 16.47 13.78 107.08
C ARG A 1168 16.21 13.70 108.60
N PHE A 1169 16.71 12.64 109.27
CA PHE A 1169 16.60 12.46 110.74
C PHE A 1169 17.94 12.55 111.52
N ALA A 1170 19.09 12.79 110.87
CA ALA A 1170 20.37 13.06 111.54
C ALA A 1170 21.28 14.00 110.71
N ASN A 1171 22.06 14.85 111.37
CA ASN A 1171 22.84 15.93 110.73
C ASN A 1171 24.22 15.53 110.19
N SER A 1172 24.68 14.30 110.42
CA SER A 1172 25.97 13.82 109.89
C SER A 1172 25.75 12.93 108.67
N PHE A 1173 25.77 13.51 107.47
CA PHE A 1173 25.79 12.72 106.22
C PHE A 1173 27.07 12.98 105.43
N THR A 1174 27.68 11.89 104.96
CA THR A 1174 28.86 11.84 104.11
C THR A 1174 28.56 12.49 102.75
N VAL A 1175 29.45 13.35 102.27
CA VAL A 1175 29.38 13.96 100.93
C VAL A 1175 29.43 12.84 99.88
N TYR A 1176 28.42 12.76 99.01
CA TYR A 1176 28.45 11.91 97.81
C TYR A 1176 29.41 12.51 96.79
N THR A 1177 30.38 11.73 96.32
CA THR A 1177 31.34 12.13 95.29
C THR A 1177 31.20 11.26 94.06
N GLY A 1178 31.04 11.88 92.88
CA GLY A 1178 31.00 11.18 91.59
C GLY A 1178 32.30 10.46 91.21
N ALA A 1179 32.26 9.68 90.12
CA ALA A 1179 33.29 8.73 89.67
C ALA A 1179 34.66 9.35 89.27
N SER A 1180 34.85 10.66 89.38
CA SER A 1180 36.07 11.38 88.98
C SER A 1180 37.09 11.64 90.10
N LEU A 1181 36.84 11.21 91.35
CA LEU A 1181 37.65 11.58 92.52
C LEU A 1181 38.62 10.50 93.06
N THR A 1182 38.93 9.43 92.29
CA THR A 1182 39.99 8.46 92.65
C THR A 1182 40.97 8.20 91.51
N SER A 1183 42.28 8.25 91.79
CA SER A 1183 43.36 7.88 90.87
C SER A 1183 43.55 6.36 90.76
N VAL A 1184 43.87 5.86 89.56
CA VAL A 1184 44.05 4.42 89.24
C VAL A 1184 45.22 3.82 90.06
N PRO A 1185 45.10 2.60 90.64
CA PRO A 1185 44.09 1.56 90.40
C PRO A 1185 42.97 1.46 91.47
N GLY A 1186 42.62 2.54 92.16
CA GLY A 1186 41.56 2.53 93.19
C GLY A 1186 40.12 2.51 92.62
N ALA A 1187 39.23 1.73 93.23
CA ALA A 1187 37.81 1.61 92.88
C ALA A 1187 36.91 2.65 93.61
N ASN A 1188 35.79 3.06 92.98
CA ASN A 1188 34.76 3.96 93.56
C ASN A 1188 34.31 3.51 94.96
N LYS A 1189 34.28 4.44 95.94
CA LYS A 1189 34.00 4.11 97.36
C LYS A 1189 32.51 4.01 97.73
N THR A 1190 31.56 4.49 96.92
CA THR A 1190 30.11 4.39 97.19
C THR A 1190 29.30 4.21 95.89
N GLY A 1191 28.22 3.42 95.91
CA GLY A 1191 27.40 3.09 94.73
C GLY A 1191 26.39 4.17 94.30
N SER A 1192 25.97 4.11 93.03
CA SER A 1192 24.91 4.93 92.40
C SER A 1192 23.51 4.54 92.91
N CYS A 1193 22.58 5.50 92.97
CA CYS A 1193 21.31 5.44 93.69
C CYS A 1193 20.31 4.42 93.14
N PHE A 1194 20.40 3.16 93.57
CA PHE A 1194 19.44 2.10 93.19
C PHE A 1194 18.78 1.34 94.36
N ASN A 1195 19.07 1.69 95.62
CA ASN A 1195 18.43 1.02 96.75
C ASN A 1195 18.32 1.96 97.96
N ILE A 1196 17.10 2.07 98.48
CA ILE A 1196 16.63 2.97 99.53
C ILE A 1196 17.16 2.71 100.94
N ALA A 1197 18.29 2.04 101.15
CA ALA A 1197 18.78 1.89 102.53
C ALA A 1197 19.13 3.25 103.22
N CYS A 1198 18.91 4.41 102.59
CA CYS A 1198 19.84 5.54 102.55
C CYS A 1198 19.29 6.90 103.07
N HIS A 1199 18.29 6.95 103.95
CA HIS A 1199 18.41 7.93 105.05
C HIS A 1199 19.38 7.41 106.13
N MET A 1200 19.89 6.16 106.02
CA MET A 1200 20.58 5.46 107.11
C MET A 1200 21.84 4.61 106.79
N SER A 1201 22.19 4.20 105.56
CA SER A 1201 23.42 3.37 105.27
C SER A 1201 24.03 3.54 103.86
N PRO A 1202 25.32 3.18 103.61
CA PRO A 1202 25.92 3.14 102.26
C PRO A 1202 25.29 2.08 101.35
N SER A 1203 24.98 2.42 100.09
CA SER A 1203 24.43 1.48 99.10
C SER A 1203 25.49 0.47 98.60
N ALA A 1204 25.04 -0.73 98.19
CA ALA A 1204 25.90 -1.69 97.51
C ALA A 1204 26.41 -1.15 96.16
N ARG A 1205 27.44 -1.79 95.58
CA ARG A 1205 27.97 -1.42 94.25
C ARG A 1205 27.04 -1.96 93.16
N TRP A 1206 26.27 -1.07 92.52
CA TRP A 1206 25.29 -1.43 91.48
C TRP A 1206 25.78 -1.15 90.04
N SER A 1207 26.97 -0.56 89.88
CA SER A 1207 27.64 -0.41 88.58
C SER A 1207 29.13 -0.73 88.71
N THR A 1208 29.69 -1.35 87.65
CA THR A 1208 31.14 -1.55 87.45
C THR A 1208 31.70 -0.65 86.36
N GLU A 1209 30.86 0.17 85.74
CA GLU A 1209 31.22 1.08 84.65
C GLU A 1209 31.55 2.47 85.20
N ARG A 1210 32.40 3.21 84.47
CA ARG A 1210 32.97 4.51 84.86
C ARG A 1210 31.93 5.63 84.86
#